data_AF-Q4QE04-F1
#
_entry.id   AF-Q4QE04-F1
#
_cell.length_a   1.000
_cell.length_b   1.000
_cell.length_c   1.000
_cell.angle_alpha   90.00
_cell.angle_beta   90.00
_cell.angle_gamma   90.00
#
_symmetry.space_group_name_H-M   'P 1'
#
loop_
_entity.id
_entity.type
_entity.pdbx_description
1 polymer ?
#
loop_
_entity_poly.entity_id
_entity_poly.type
_entity_poly.pdbx_seq_one_letter_code
_entity_poly.pdbx_strand_id
1 'polypeptide(L)'
;MQQYVLEYLQERRRCGEKLPFYLSNALFSVYASALFSNWKISIIRAESAEMVDSSEMAQSIFSKLEAYLTTEETLDCVLEILTFFARQNSRLSILSVKSSFAKQVLPFFFSAAANMLSSAPEKAALVCSTALECAPELEAPLVRLHHPSDTSITVLRWPAWAPALSQVMNECGQALLNHPDGPCAVLYSRLLRQCSTVTSPQEEYIASRDDVANVLLDVSGRLLLKVQENPERTELLRLACALLVNTFERNDETTVTYLARDPGVIRVWADATRYVLGRPFDEEEADLRQALLHLFFMIAERMLLPKPRGGRGLDESFTGHYGACTPPRTREGCLAEQGFSAERMGRQVQPQPHASPPSAPRGPLSTERTREVEQQVIDIFSTYVDLVINTAHEREESQELRTGPTFVLQTERILQPIAEVLFCERIDLLPQLVDRLQQTIHQYELCVRARGEQQAVMHGSAAASGGGSDGFGLSARSLLQELYMTLAVQNMSVGAALSCPAETAESTPLFFTYVCLSRLSVIVSIFAIALLQGTASRDDSVLGAIASFARQLLGQEDQVTENLLQCLSLLDDGNDDLNGFGGATAPAVSTSSGPAAQVHIGILRSLFFFCGCVYETNLSRREEFYDITVNLLCYVYRYHSDQVALVVDANVLLTRIVDFGSSGTFFLGAGKLMGLIEAVKEGQLPLLQTPSTPQFGAADLRLPSEVAEARHGFLTAFTFYVETRYYAGFPIADVISTLTERCFDDARMQVNPRLSFQDLKAITKGIHQPDTLQLMLESIIRHKDVCWAVVRCEAAAAADMIAWLSALCSRSCQYMDEENLSTTQWELTSFVMNVLCFYFSYLSYLSSPMTTASDGAPAFGAPSSADAGVMLPEIADSSFVMNGGSTSTFFSFPADAVEAAVVYDVSDILNTFCSAPWCNLGIVLYYERATVEHFFCGAVELLTTTSVQLLMSEEGRARVFNAMSAAVNSCGHTFQQLHLLYMRQGVWNRLVRQLTKCLSYMYAPDLIDILYAILRSDHQARQRVPHYKGLEEYTLAATFNEICTLVAVAPHLTYREMSACFGLLQMCYDSAKILCGEYADRLLDLCSAYHRVRLRLIINSLRRGDGAHLMTEYMTYFGQSSNVGVLTAW
;
A
#
# COMPACT_ATOMS: atom_id res chain seq x y z
N MET A 1 -51.43 3.81 -4.79
CA MET A 1 -50.33 3.44 -3.88
C MET A 1 -50.01 4.56 -2.89
N GLN A 2 -49.40 5.69 -3.31
CA GLN A 2 -49.07 6.81 -2.39
C GLN A 2 -50.24 7.24 -1.49
N GLN A 3 -51.40 7.52 -2.08
CA GLN A 3 -52.61 7.90 -1.36
C GLN A 3 -53.08 6.83 -0.37
N TYR A 4 -53.06 5.56 -0.79
CA TYR A 4 -53.47 4.43 0.03
C TYR A 4 -52.59 4.26 1.27
N VAL A 5 -51.27 4.44 1.13
CA VAL A 5 -50.34 4.38 2.28
C VAL A 5 -50.66 5.47 3.29
N LEU A 6 -50.87 6.71 2.82
CA LEU A 6 -51.19 7.85 3.71
C LEU A 6 -52.54 7.69 4.41
N GLU A 7 -53.56 7.24 3.69
CA GLU A 7 -54.90 6.96 4.24
C GLU A 7 -54.83 5.82 5.26
N TYR A 8 -54.10 4.74 4.96
CA TYR A 8 -53.90 3.63 5.89
C TYR A 8 -53.22 4.06 7.19
N LEU A 9 -52.14 4.85 7.10
CA LEU A 9 -51.45 5.39 8.28
C LEU A 9 -52.38 6.30 9.12
N GLN A 10 -53.13 7.17 8.45
CA GLN A 10 -54.08 8.06 9.11
C GLN A 10 -55.24 7.30 9.77
N GLU A 11 -55.77 6.26 9.11
CA GLU A 11 -56.86 5.43 9.61
C GLU A 11 -56.42 4.60 10.84
N ARG A 12 -55.24 3.97 10.78
CA ARG A 12 -54.68 3.22 11.92
C ARG A 12 -54.47 4.11 13.14
N ARG A 13 -53.96 5.33 12.92
CA ARG A 13 -53.84 6.34 13.99
C ARG A 13 -55.20 6.75 14.56
N ARG A 14 -56.22 6.97 13.72
CA ARG A 14 -57.59 7.29 14.16
C ARG A 14 -58.22 6.14 14.97
N CYS A 15 -57.85 4.90 14.68
CA CYS A 15 -58.24 3.72 15.45
C CYS A 15 -57.45 3.56 16.77
N GLY A 16 -56.49 4.44 17.07
CA GLY A 16 -55.65 4.37 18.27
C GLY A 16 -54.53 3.33 18.19
N GLU A 17 -54.29 2.75 17.02
CA GLU A 17 -53.27 1.72 16.79
C GLU A 17 -51.93 2.38 16.45
N LYS A 18 -50.89 2.17 17.28
CA LYS A 18 -49.51 2.57 16.95
C LYS A 18 -48.83 1.42 16.20
N LEU A 19 -48.51 1.65 14.93
CA LEU A 19 -47.78 0.68 14.12
C LEU A 19 -46.35 0.50 14.66
N PRO A 20 -45.79 -0.73 14.63
CA PRO A 20 -44.37 -0.94 14.92
C PRO A 20 -43.47 -0.18 13.94
N PHE A 21 -42.33 0.30 14.44
CA PHE A 21 -41.37 1.11 13.67
C PHE A 21 -40.93 0.48 12.33
N TYR A 22 -40.69 -0.85 12.32
CA TYR A 22 -40.31 -1.54 11.09
C TYR A 22 -41.42 -1.52 10.02
N LEU A 23 -42.69 -1.53 10.45
CA LEU A 23 -43.84 -1.53 9.55
C LEU A 23 -44.12 -0.13 9.03
N SER A 24 -43.98 0.90 9.86
CA SER A 24 -44.05 2.30 9.41
C SER A 24 -42.94 2.61 8.41
N ASN A 25 -41.70 2.17 8.67
CA ASN A 25 -40.59 2.37 7.73
C ASN A 25 -40.83 1.65 6.41
N ALA A 26 -41.30 0.40 6.43
CA ALA A 26 -41.63 -0.32 5.19
C ALA A 26 -42.70 0.42 4.37
N LEU A 27 -43.72 0.98 5.03
CA LEU A 27 -44.74 1.80 4.38
C LEU A 27 -44.16 3.10 3.81
N PHE A 28 -43.27 3.78 4.52
CA PHE A 28 -42.55 4.95 4.02
C PHE A 28 -41.65 4.61 2.83
N SER A 29 -40.95 3.47 2.83
CA SER A 29 -40.15 3.03 1.68
C SER A 29 -41.02 2.73 0.45
N VAL A 30 -42.21 2.13 0.64
CA VAL A 30 -43.19 1.92 -0.44
C VAL A 30 -43.68 3.26 -0.99
N TYR A 31 -43.95 4.23 -0.11
CA TYR A 31 -44.33 5.58 -0.50
C TYR A 31 -43.21 6.27 -1.29
N ALA A 32 -41.98 6.26 -0.77
CA ALA A 32 -40.79 6.85 -1.38
C ALA A 32 -40.48 6.25 -2.76
N SER A 33 -40.60 4.93 -2.91
CA SER A 33 -40.43 4.23 -4.18
C SER A 33 -41.45 4.65 -5.25
N ALA A 34 -42.73 4.71 -4.84
CA ALA A 34 -43.80 5.18 -5.72
C ALA A 34 -43.62 6.67 -6.06
N LEU A 35 -43.19 7.49 -5.11
CA LEU A 35 -42.89 8.90 -5.30
C LEU A 35 -41.74 9.14 -6.25
N PHE A 36 -40.63 8.42 -6.08
CA PHE A 36 -39.46 8.52 -6.94
C PHE A 36 -39.81 8.21 -8.40
N SER A 37 -40.57 7.14 -8.63
CA SER A 37 -40.99 6.74 -9.98
C SER A 37 -41.83 7.82 -10.67
N ASN A 38 -42.80 8.38 -9.94
CA ASN A 38 -43.65 9.45 -10.47
C ASN A 38 -42.88 10.75 -10.70
N TRP A 39 -42.04 11.14 -9.74
CA TRP A 39 -41.20 12.34 -9.84
C TRP A 39 -40.21 12.23 -11.01
N LYS A 40 -39.52 11.09 -11.15
CA LYS A 40 -38.59 10.81 -12.26
C LYS A 40 -39.28 10.93 -13.62
N ILE A 41 -40.48 10.36 -13.78
CA ILE A 41 -41.24 10.47 -15.04
C ILE A 41 -41.61 11.93 -15.32
N SER A 42 -42.01 12.68 -14.30
CA SER A 42 -42.33 14.11 -14.44
C SER A 42 -41.13 14.93 -14.89
N ILE A 43 -39.93 14.70 -14.34
CA ILE A 43 -38.70 15.39 -14.75
C ILE A 43 -38.33 15.04 -16.20
N ILE A 44 -38.37 13.76 -16.58
CA ILE A 44 -38.07 13.32 -17.96
C ILE A 44 -39.07 13.93 -18.96
N ARG A 45 -40.35 14.06 -18.58
CA ARG A 45 -41.37 14.72 -19.40
C ARG A 45 -41.17 16.24 -19.47
N ALA A 46 -40.72 16.87 -18.39
CA ALA A 46 -40.45 18.30 -18.35
C ALA A 46 -39.26 18.70 -19.24
N GLU A 47 -38.22 17.85 -19.35
CA GLU A 47 -37.14 18.06 -20.33
C GLU A 47 -37.63 18.12 -21.78
N SER A 48 -38.71 17.40 -22.11
CA SER A 48 -39.32 17.42 -23.45
C SER A 48 -40.25 18.60 -23.70
N ALA A 49 -40.56 19.43 -22.68
CA ALA A 49 -41.62 20.43 -22.74
C ALA A 49 -41.22 21.87 -22.34
N GLU A 50 -39.94 22.15 -22.01
CA GLU A 50 -39.39 23.48 -21.65
C GLU A 50 -40.13 24.30 -20.56
N MET A 51 -41.12 23.74 -19.85
CA MET A 51 -41.95 24.49 -18.91
C MET A 51 -42.49 23.59 -17.78
N VAL A 52 -41.71 23.39 -16.70
CA VAL A 52 -42.28 23.10 -15.36
C VAL A 52 -41.33 23.64 -14.27
N ASP A 53 -41.85 24.50 -13.40
CA ASP A 53 -41.17 24.98 -12.19
C ASP A 53 -41.34 23.94 -11.06
N SER A 54 -40.44 22.97 -11.01
CA SER A 54 -40.56 21.78 -10.15
C SER A 54 -40.40 22.05 -8.63
N SER A 55 -40.27 23.32 -8.22
CA SER A 55 -40.45 23.74 -6.81
C SER A 55 -41.90 23.58 -6.32
N GLU A 56 -42.89 23.81 -7.18
CA GLU A 56 -44.32 23.63 -6.86
C GLU A 56 -44.66 22.16 -6.55
N MET A 57 -43.94 21.22 -7.16
CA MET A 57 -44.13 19.79 -6.94
C MET A 57 -43.67 19.35 -5.55
N ALA A 58 -42.49 19.82 -5.11
CA ALA A 58 -41.97 19.51 -3.77
C ALA A 58 -42.88 20.08 -2.67
N GLN A 59 -43.34 21.32 -2.85
CA GLN A 59 -44.34 21.94 -1.98
C GLN A 59 -45.65 21.14 -1.93
N SER A 60 -46.16 20.71 -3.09
CA SER A 60 -47.37 19.89 -3.16
C SER A 60 -47.22 18.53 -2.45
N ILE A 61 -46.05 17.91 -2.54
CA ILE A 61 -45.75 16.65 -1.84
C ILE A 61 -45.75 16.88 -0.33
N PHE A 62 -45.05 17.91 0.14
CA PHE A 62 -44.94 18.20 1.56
C PHE A 62 -46.28 18.57 2.20
N SER A 63 -47.04 19.46 1.56
CA SER A 63 -48.39 19.82 2.05
C SER A 63 -49.35 18.62 2.07
N LYS A 64 -49.17 17.63 1.18
CA LYS A 64 -49.90 16.36 1.24
C LYS A 64 -49.45 15.48 2.40
N LEU A 65 -48.16 15.45 2.75
CA LEU A 65 -47.70 14.67 3.90
C LEU A 65 -48.26 15.27 5.20
N GLU A 66 -48.17 16.58 5.39
CA GLU A 66 -48.68 17.29 6.57
C GLU A 66 -50.19 17.13 6.78
N ALA A 67 -50.97 16.99 5.71
CA ALA A 67 -52.41 16.80 5.80
C ALA A 67 -52.81 15.42 6.37
N TYR A 68 -51.93 14.43 6.31
CA TYR A 68 -52.22 13.04 6.71
C TYR A 68 -51.37 12.56 7.90
N LEU A 69 -50.15 13.07 8.05
CA LEU A 69 -49.16 12.65 9.03
C LEU A 69 -48.97 13.71 10.12
N THR A 70 -48.52 13.30 11.31
CA THR A 70 -48.03 14.25 12.32
C THR A 70 -46.70 14.86 11.90
N THR A 71 -46.29 15.95 12.55
CA THR A 71 -44.98 16.60 12.39
C THR A 71 -43.82 15.60 12.40
N GLU A 72 -43.80 14.68 13.38
CA GLU A 72 -42.74 13.68 13.50
C GLU A 72 -42.78 12.61 12.40
N GLU A 73 -43.95 12.04 12.10
CA GLU A 73 -44.08 11.03 11.04
C GLU A 73 -43.82 11.62 9.65
N THR A 74 -44.07 12.93 9.48
CA THR A 74 -43.75 13.67 8.27
C THR A 74 -42.23 13.72 8.08
N LEU A 75 -41.48 14.05 9.13
CA LEU A 75 -40.01 14.06 9.12
C LEU A 75 -39.43 12.65 8.90
N ASP A 76 -40.00 11.61 9.53
CA ASP A 76 -39.59 10.22 9.31
C ASP A 76 -39.81 9.79 7.85
N CYS A 77 -40.96 10.17 7.26
CA CYS A 77 -41.26 9.90 5.84
C CYS A 77 -40.32 10.68 4.90
N VAL A 78 -40.03 11.95 5.21
CA VAL A 78 -39.09 12.78 4.44
C VAL A 78 -37.67 12.22 4.49
N LEU A 79 -37.23 11.72 5.65
CA LEU A 79 -35.93 11.07 5.79
C LEU A 79 -35.80 9.84 4.88
N GLU A 80 -36.83 8.99 4.83
CA GLU A 80 -36.88 7.83 3.93
C GLU A 80 -36.94 8.27 2.46
N ILE A 81 -37.67 9.35 2.13
CA ILE A 81 -37.69 9.92 0.78
C ILE A 81 -36.29 10.38 0.35
N LEU A 82 -35.59 11.14 1.18
CA LEU A 82 -34.24 11.66 0.89
C LEU A 82 -33.25 10.52 0.67
N THR A 83 -33.19 9.57 1.61
CA THR A 83 -32.26 8.43 1.54
C THR A 83 -32.58 7.51 0.36
N PHE A 84 -33.86 7.25 0.07
CA PHE A 84 -34.27 6.47 -1.09
C PHE A 84 -33.90 7.18 -2.40
N PHE A 85 -34.21 8.47 -2.53
CA PHE A 85 -33.90 9.26 -3.72
C PHE A 85 -32.40 9.32 -3.98
N ALA A 86 -31.58 9.53 -2.94
CA ALA A 86 -30.12 9.54 -3.04
C ALA A 86 -29.58 8.18 -3.51
N ARG A 87 -30.03 7.07 -2.92
CA ARG A 87 -29.66 5.70 -3.32
C ARG A 87 -30.05 5.36 -4.76
N GLN A 88 -31.19 5.86 -5.24
CA GLN A 88 -31.58 5.66 -6.63
C GLN A 88 -30.78 6.55 -7.57
N ASN A 89 -30.51 7.80 -7.19
CA ASN A 89 -29.75 8.73 -8.01
C ASN A 89 -28.28 8.31 -8.17
N SER A 90 -27.65 7.71 -7.16
CA SER A 90 -26.27 7.18 -7.30
C SER A 90 -26.17 6.07 -8.36
N ARG A 91 -27.23 5.27 -8.53
CA ARG A 91 -27.32 4.18 -9.52
C ARG A 91 -27.73 4.63 -10.92
N LEU A 92 -28.29 5.84 -11.07
CA LEU A 92 -28.84 6.32 -12.34
C LEU A 92 -27.82 7.16 -13.11
N SER A 93 -27.79 7.01 -14.44
CA SER A 93 -26.96 7.81 -15.35
C SER A 93 -27.65 9.08 -15.89
N ILE A 94 -28.90 9.35 -15.49
CA ILE A 94 -29.67 10.48 -16.03
C ILE A 94 -29.30 11.78 -15.30
N LEU A 95 -28.53 12.64 -15.96
CA LEU A 95 -28.01 13.89 -15.41
C LEU A 95 -29.10 14.90 -15.02
N SER A 96 -30.21 14.95 -15.74
CA SER A 96 -31.32 15.88 -15.46
C SER A 96 -32.06 15.56 -14.17
N VAL A 97 -32.25 14.28 -13.88
CA VAL A 97 -32.82 13.79 -12.62
C VAL A 97 -31.87 14.08 -11.46
N LYS A 98 -30.57 13.82 -11.62
CA LYS A 98 -29.54 14.19 -10.62
C LYS A 98 -29.49 15.69 -10.34
N SER A 99 -29.50 16.50 -11.40
CA SER A 99 -29.49 17.96 -11.35
C SER A 99 -30.75 18.51 -10.66
N SER A 100 -31.93 17.97 -10.98
CA SER A 100 -33.20 18.36 -10.36
C SER A 100 -33.26 17.99 -8.87
N PHE A 101 -32.79 16.79 -8.50
CA PHE A 101 -32.68 16.38 -7.09
C PHE A 101 -31.83 17.38 -6.30
N ALA A 102 -30.65 17.72 -6.79
CA ALA A 102 -29.71 18.62 -6.13
C ALA A 102 -30.20 20.08 -6.06
N LYS A 103 -30.79 20.60 -7.15
CA LYS A 103 -31.21 22.01 -7.26
C LYS A 103 -32.54 22.33 -6.59
N GLN A 104 -33.36 21.32 -6.29
CA GLN A 104 -34.76 21.56 -5.93
C GLN A 104 -35.24 20.71 -4.77
N VAL A 105 -35.03 19.39 -4.81
CA VAL A 105 -35.55 18.47 -3.78
C VAL A 105 -34.80 18.66 -2.46
N LEU A 106 -33.46 18.67 -2.52
CA LEU A 106 -32.61 18.87 -1.33
C LEU A 106 -32.84 20.22 -0.62
N PRO A 107 -32.73 21.39 -1.28
CA PRO A 107 -32.93 22.67 -0.61
C PRO A 107 -34.34 22.82 -0.03
N PHE A 108 -35.34 22.26 -0.72
CA PHE A 108 -36.73 22.32 -0.27
C PHE A 108 -36.93 21.56 1.04
N PHE A 109 -36.56 20.28 1.09
CA PHE A 109 -36.75 19.48 2.30
C PHE A 109 -35.86 19.95 3.46
N PHE A 110 -34.67 20.48 3.16
CA PHE A 110 -33.83 21.14 4.16
C PHE A 110 -34.54 22.36 4.78
N SER A 111 -35.12 23.24 3.96
CA SER A 111 -35.85 24.42 4.42
C SER A 111 -37.13 24.05 5.19
N ALA A 112 -37.87 23.04 4.71
CA ALA A 112 -39.06 22.54 5.40
C ALA A 112 -38.74 21.98 6.79
N ALA A 113 -37.66 21.19 6.91
CA ALA A 113 -37.19 20.68 8.20
C ALA A 113 -36.67 21.79 9.12
N ALA A 114 -35.95 22.79 8.57
CA ALA A 114 -35.47 23.95 9.33
C ALA A 114 -36.62 24.68 10.06
N ASN A 115 -37.76 24.86 9.39
CA ASN A 115 -38.94 25.49 10.00
C ASN A 115 -39.56 24.67 11.15
N MET A 116 -39.27 23.37 11.23
CA MET A 116 -39.84 22.45 12.22
C MET A 116 -38.91 22.20 13.42
N LEU A 117 -37.69 22.76 13.43
CA LEU A 117 -36.70 22.60 14.50
C LEU A 117 -37.24 22.95 15.89
N SER A 118 -38.08 23.99 15.99
CA SER A 118 -38.71 24.39 17.26
C SER A 118 -39.75 23.40 17.79
N SER A 119 -40.33 22.57 16.93
CA SER A 119 -41.43 21.65 17.27
C SER A 119 -41.01 20.19 17.38
N ALA A 120 -40.04 19.75 16.57
CA ALA A 120 -39.52 18.39 16.52
C ALA A 120 -37.98 18.41 16.34
N PRO A 121 -37.22 18.90 17.34
CA PRO A 121 -35.81 19.26 17.21
C PRO A 121 -34.90 18.14 16.71
N GLU A 122 -35.03 16.95 17.29
CA GLU A 122 -34.18 15.80 16.94
C GLU A 122 -34.41 15.33 15.50
N LYS A 123 -35.67 15.08 15.11
CA LYS A 123 -36.01 14.61 13.76
C LYS A 123 -35.75 15.67 12.69
N ALA A 124 -36.01 16.94 12.98
CA ALA A 124 -35.77 18.04 12.06
C ALA A 124 -34.26 18.21 11.78
N ALA A 125 -33.43 18.19 12.83
CA ALA A 125 -31.98 18.26 12.66
C ALA A 125 -31.43 17.04 11.91
N LEU A 126 -31.98 15.85 12.14
CA LEU A 126 -31.61 14.64 11.39
C LEU A 126 -31.91 14.76 9.90
N VAL A 127 -33.11 15.25 9.54
CA VAL A 127 -33.48 15.50 8.14
C VAL A 127 -32.56 16.55 7.49
N CYS A 128 -32.26 17.65 8.19
CA CYS A 128 -31.32 18.66 7.70
C CYS A 128 -29.92 18.08 7.46
N SER A 129 -29.42 17.25 8.39
CA SER A 129 -28.11 16.59 8.29
C SER A 129 -28.07 15.64 7.09
N THR A 130 -29.08 14.77 6.96
CA THR A 130 -29.18 13.82 5.83
C THR A 130 -29.35 14.54 4.49
N ALA A 131 -30.04 15.67 4.42
CA ALA A 131 -30.16 16.44 3.19
C ALA A 131 -28.81 16.98 2.69
N LEU A 132 -27.91 17.39 3.59
CA LEU A 132 -26.54 17.80 3.24
C LEU A 132 -25.68 16.61 2.80
N GLU A 133 -25.81 15.46 3.45
CA GLU A 133 -25.09 14.22 3.07
C GLU A 133 -25.53 13.67 1.70
N CYS A 134 -26.76 13.94 1.30
CA CYS A 134 -27.30 13.52 0.00
C CYS A 134 -26.88 14.44 -1.16
N ALA A 135 -26.13 15.52 -0.91
CA ALA A 135 -25.63 16.41 -1.95
C ALA A 135 -24.63 15.65 -2.85
N PRO A 136 -24.75 15.73 -4.19
CA PRO A 136 -23.87 15.00 -5.09
C PRO A 136 -22.45 15.55 -5.06
N GLU A 137 -21.46 14.66 -4.99
CA GLU A 137 -20.04 14.99 -5.17
C GLU A 137 -19.83 15.54 -6.60
N LEU A 138 -19.48 16.82 -6.71
CA LEU A 138 -18.96 17.40 -7.95
C LEU A 138 -17.46 17.08 -8.00
N GLU A 139 -16.98 16.62 -9.17
CA GLU A 139 -15.62 16.11 -9.43
C GLU A 139 -14.57 16.61 -8.43
N ALA A 140 -14.08 15.69 -7.59
CA ALA A 140 -12.97 15.96 -6.72
C ALA A 140 -11.73 16.29 -7.58
N PRO A 141 -10.97 17.35 -7.27
CA PRO A 141 -9.70 17.57 -7.93
C PRO A 141 -8.80 16.36 -7.67
N LEU A 142 -8.20 15.83 -8.74
CA LEU A 142 -7.14 14.85 -8.68
C LEU A 142 -6.01 15.43 -7.82
N VAL A 143 -5.73 14.74 -6.71
CA VAL A 143 -4.69 15.03 -5.72
C VAL A 143 -5.05 16.16 -4.74
N ARG A 144 -5.54 15.78 -3.55
CA ARG A 144 -5.40 16.59 -2.34
C ARG A 144 -4.25 16.00 -1.52
N LEU A 145 -3.24 16.82 -1.24
CA LEU A 145 -2.34 16.59 -0.11
C LEU A 145 -3.21 16.40 1.15
N HIS A 146 -2.88 15.43 1.99
CA HIS A 146 -3.63 15.12 3.20
C HIS A 146 -3.67 16.33 4.15
N HIS A 147 -4.68 17.18 3.98
CA HIS A 147 -5.14 18.08 5.01
C HIS A 147 -6.25 17.38 5.81
N PRO A 148 -6.26 17.47 7.14
CA PRO A 148 -7.30 16.88 7.99
C PRO A 148 -8.66 17.60 7.88
N SER A 149 -8.88 18.45 6.86
CA SER A 149 -10.11 19.23 6.74
C SER A 149 -11.28 18.42 6.20
N ASP A 150 -12.47 18.76 6.71
CA ASP A 150 -13.71 18.11 6.31
C ASP A 150 -14.00 18.39 4.82
N THR A 151 -14.43 17.34 4.10
CA THR A 151 -14.76 17.44 2.68
C THR A 151 -15.83 18.50 2.43
N SER A 152 -15.61 19.33 1.42
CA SER A 152 -16.55 20.39 1.03
C SER A 152 -17.87 19.82 0.49
N ILE A 153 -18.99 20.23 1.08
CA ILE A 153 -20.34 19.90 0.58
C ILE A 153 -20.74 20.98 -0.44
N THR A 154 -20.62 20.67 -1.73
CA THR A 154 -20.97 21.61 -2.80
C THR A 154 -22.47 21.59 -3.09
N VAL A 155 -23.18 22.69 -2.77
CA VAL A 155 -24.62 22.82 -3.02
C VAL A 155 -24.92 23.63 -4.29
N LEU A 156 -26.00 23.27 -4.97
CA LEU A 156 -26.52 23.96 -6.16
C LEU A 156 -27.77 24.78 -5.80
N ARG A 157 -27.97 25.93 -6.47
CA ARG A 157 -29.01 26.94 -6.18
C ARG A 157 -28.88 27.54 -4.77
N TRP A 158 -27.74 28.15 -4.48
CA TRP A 158 -27.41 28.82 -3.22
C TRP A 158 -28.54 29.69 -2.62
N PRO A 159 -29.27 30.54 -3.39
CA PRO A 159 -30.35 31.34 -2.83
C PRO A 159 -31.48 30.52 -2.16
N ALA A 160 -31.66 29.26 -2.54
CA ALA A 160 -32.64 28.36 -1.92
C ALA A 160 -32.16 27.75 -0.59
N TRP A 161 -30.84 27.72 -0.35
CA TRP A 161 -30.23 27.19 0.87
C TRP A 161 -29.97 28.27 1.92
N ALA A 162 -29.47 29.44 1.49
CA ALA A 162 -28.88 30.44 2.37
C ALA A 162 -29.76 30.88 3.57
N PRO A 163 -31.07 31.15 3.42
CA PRO A 163 -31.91 31.56 4.54
C PRO A 163 -32.11 30.44 5.57
N ALA A 164 -32.45 29.23 5.09
CA ALA A 164 -32.65 28.08 5.96
C ALA A 164 -31.36 27.68 6.66
N LEU A 165 -30.23 27.69 5.95
CA LEU A 165 -28.92 27.35 6.53
C LEU A 165 -28.53 28.32 7.64
N SER A 166 -28.77 29.62 7.46
CA SER A 166 -28.57 30.66 8.49
C SER A 166 -29.48 30.46 9.70
N GLN A 167 -30.75 30.08 9.48
CA GLN A 167 -31.69 29.76 10.56
C GLN A 167 -31.24 28.54 11.37
N VAL A 168 -30.92 27.42 10.69
CA VAL A 168 -30.47 26.18 11.33
C VAL A 168 -29.21 26.43 12.17
N MET A 169 -28.21 27.13 11.63
CA MET A 169 -26.98 27.42 12.37
C MET A 169 -27.25 28.24 13.63
N ASN A 170 -28.12 29.24 13.57
CA ASN A 170 -28.49 30.04 14.73
C ASN A 170 -29.29 29.24 15.76
N GLU A 171 -30.34 28.53 15.35
CA GLU A 171 -31.20 27.78 16.26
C GLU A 171 -30.45 26.62 16.93
N CYS A 172 -29.73 25.81 16.16
CA CYS A 172 -28.92 24.71 16.70
C CYS A 172 -27.77 25.24 17.55
N GLY A 173 -27.11 26.33 17.13
CA GLY A 173 -26.05 26.98 17.90
C GLY A 173 -26.54 27.49 19.26
N GLN A 174 -27.66 28.21 19.30
CA GLN A 174 -28.25 28.69 20.55
C GLN A 174 -28.75 27.54 21.44
N ALA A 175 -29.39 26.52 20.86
CA ALA A 175 -29.84 25.35 21.61
C ALA A 175 -28.68 24.61 22.27
N LEU A 176 -27.57 24.41 21.54
CA LEU A 176 -26.36 23.78 22.04
C LEU A 176 -25.68 24.63 23.13
N LEU A 177 -25.66 25.96 22.99
CA LEU A 177 -25.09 26.86 24.01
C LEU A 177 -25.89 26.86 25.32
N ASN A 178 -27.22 26.73 25.23
CA ASN A 178 -28.11 26.67 26.39
C ASN A 178 -28.09 25.30 27.08
N HIS A 179 -27.99 24.22 26.30
CA HIS A 179 -28.01 22.83 26.76
C HIS A 179 -26.86 22.03 26.15
N PRO A 180 -25.60 22.25 26.59
CA PRO A 180 -24.41 21.63 25.99
C PRO A 180 -24.41 20.11 26.13
N ASP A 181 -24.97 19.59 27.22
CA ASP A 181 -25.01 18.15 27.54
C ASP A 181 -26.42 17.56 27.27
N GLY A 182 -27.22 18.22 26.42
CA GLY A 182 -28.59 17.82 26.09
C GLY A 182 -28.67 16.60 25.16
N PRO A 183 -29.83 15.95 25.04
CA PRO A 183 -30.00 14.73 24.24
C PRO A 183 -29.75 14.94 22.73
N CYS A 184 -29.96 16.17 22.22
CA CYS A 184 -29.70 16.51 20.82
C CYS A 184 -28.30 17.09 20.57
N ALA A 185 -27.43 17.21 21.59
CA ALA A 185 -26.16 17.92 21.49
C ALA A 185 -25.23 17.35 20.42
N VAL A 186 -25.11 16.01 20.36
CA VAL A 186 -24.30 15.31 19.35
C VAL A 186 -24.82 15.58 17.94
N LEU A 187 -26.14 15.55 17.76
CA LEU A 187 -26.78 15.77 16.46
C LEU A 187 -26.63 17.21 15.98
N TYR A 188 -26.82 18.19 16.87
CA TYR A 188 -26.57 19.61 16.56
C TYR A 188 -25.10 19.88 16.25
N SER A 189 -24.18 19.23 16.97
CA SER A 189 -22.74 19.35 16.72
C SER A 189 -22.38 18.82 15.32
N ARG A 190 -22.90 17.64 14.94
CA ARG A 190 -22.74 17.09 13.60
C ARG A 190 -23.29 18.01 12.52
N LEU A 191 -24.52 18.51 12.70
CA LEU A 191 -25.18 19.38 11.74
C LEU A 191 -24.43 20.71 11.56
N LEU A 192 -24.02 21.36 12.66
CA LEU A 192 -23.22 22.59 12.61
C LEU A 192 -21.88 22.37 11.90
N ARG A 193 -21.19 21.26 12.19
CA ARG A 193 -19.97 20.87 11.48
C ARG A 193 -20.22 20.73 9.98
N GLN A 194 -21.27 20.03 9.57
CA GLN A 194 -21.65 19.92 8.16
C GLN A 194 -21.96 21.29 7.52
N CYS A 195 -22.74 22.15 8.19
CA CYS A 195 -23.03 23.49 7.70
C CYS A 195 -21.77 24.32 7.45
N SER A 196 -20.73 24.19 8.30
CA SER A 196 -19.46 24.89 8.11
C SER A 196 -18.66 24.45 6.87
N THR A 197 -18.99 23.28 6.30
CA THR A 197 -18.30 22.74 5.12
C THR A 197 -18.95 23.14 3.79
N VAL A 198 -20.13 23.75 3.83
CA VAL A 198 -20.95 24.03 2.63
C VAL A 198 -20.31 25.10 1.76
N THR A 199 -20.18 24.81 0.47
CA THR A 199 -19.73 25.76 -0.56
C THR A 199 -20.68 25.75 -1.76
N SER A 200 -20.63 26.80 -2.59
CA SER A 200 -21.38 26.81 -3.86
C SER A 200 -20.57 27.51 -4.95
N PRO A 201 -20.60 27.00 -6.21
CA PRO A 201 -19.88 27.62 -7.32
C PRO A 201 -20.56 28.88 -7.87
N GLN A 202 -21.69 29.31 -7.31
CA GLN A 202 -22.49 30.41 -7.86
C GLN A 202 -22.07 31.77 -7.30
N GLU A 203 -22.18 32.84 -8.10
CA GLU A 203 -21.77 34.20 -7.70
C GLU A 203 -22.54 34.72 -6.48
N GLU A 204 -23.81 34.32 -6.31
CA GLU A 204 -24.61 34.73 -5.16
C GLU A 204 -24.06 34.19 -3.83
N TYR A 205 -23.30 33.09 -3.86
CA TYR A 205 -22.60 32.59 -2.67
C TYR A 205 -21.49 33.54 -2.25
N ILE A 206 -20.69 34.03 -3.20
CA ILE A 206 -19.60 34.98 -2.90
C ILE A 206 -20.18 36.24 -2.23
N ALA A 207 -21.34 36.71 -2.67
CA ALA A 207 -22.00 37.90 -2.12
C ALA A 207 -22.52 37.73 -0.68
N SER A 208 -22.91 36.53 -0.25
CA SER A 208 -23.46 36.28 1.09
C SER A 208 -22.59 35.35 1.97
N ARG A 209 -21.39 34.99 1.50
CA ARG A 209 -20.45 34.11 2.22
C ARG A 209 -20.02 34.71 3.55
N ASP A 210 -19.90 36.03 3.61
CA ASP A 210 -19.49 36.75 4.83
C ASP A 210 -20.55 36.66 5.92
N ASP A 211 -21.84 36.73 5.57
CA ASP A 211 -22.93 36.59 6.54
C ASP A 211 -22.95 35.19 7.18
N VAL A 212 -22.77 34.15 6.37
CA VAL A 212 -22.69 32.76 6.84
C VAL A 212 -21.45 32.55 7.71
N ALA A 213 -20.30 33.06 7.28
CA ALA A 213 -19.06 33.00 8.07
C ALA A 213 -19.21 33.70 9.42
N ASN A 214 -19.83 34.88 9.47
CA ASN A 214 -20.04 35.63 10.71
C ASN A 214 -20.90 34.86 11.73
N VAL A 215 -21.94 34.14 11.29
CA VAL A 215 -22.76 33.30 12.18
C VAL A 215 -21.92 32.15 12.76
N LEU A 216 -21.13 31.47 11.94
CA LEU A 216 -20.28 30.35 12.38
C LEU A 216 -19.16 30.81 13.34
N LEU A 217 -18.56 31.97 13.08
CA LEU A 217 -17.54 32.56 13.94
C LEU A 217 -18.11 32.99 15.30
N ASP A 218 -19.32 33.57 15.34
CA ASP A 218 -20.00 33.90 16.61
C ASP A 218 -20.34 32.64 17.42
N VAL A 219 -20.88 31.60 16.77
CA VAL A 219 -21.17 30.32 17.44
C VAL A 219 -19.89 29.68 17.96
N SER A 220 -18.83 29.60 17.15
CA SER A 220 -17.52 29.06 17.57
C SER A 220 -16.95 29.81 18.78
N GLY A 221 -16.94 31.15 18.75
CA GLY A 221 -16.45 31.97 19.86
C GLY A 221 -17.25 31.77 21.15
N ARG A 222 -18.59 31.66 21.06
CA ARG A 222 -19.43 31.41 22.25
C ARG A 222 -19.27 29.99 22.80
N LEU A 223 -19.09 28.99 21.93
CA LEU A 223 -18.81 27.62 22.35
C LEU A 223 -17.48 27.56 23.10
N LEU A 224 -16.45 28.28 22.62
CA LEU A 224 -15.16 28.38 23.30
C LEU A 224 -15.31 28.99 24.71
N LEU A 225 -16.14 30.03 24.88
CA LEU A 225 -16.42 30.59 26.22
C LEU A 225 -17.09 29.56 27.15
N LYS A 226 -17.95 28.66 26.62
CA LYS A 226 -18.52 27.55 27.39
C LYS A 226 -17.51 26.48 27.76
N VAL A 227 -16.50 26.25 26.91
CA VAL A 227 -15.35 25.39 27.25
C VAL A 227 -14.48 26.07 28.31
N GLN A 228 -14.36 27.39 28.31
CA GLN A 228 -13.64 28.12 29.37
C GLN A 228 -14.31 27.98 30.75
N GLU A 229 -15.65 27.92 30.80
CA GLU A 229 -16.40 27.63 32.04
C GLU A 229 -16.16 26.21 32.55
N ASN A 230 -16.08 25.22 31.65
CA ASN A 230 -15.76 23.83 31.98
C ASN A 230 -14.82 23.22 30.90
N PRO A 231 -13.51 23.16 31.19
CA PRO A 231 -12.50 22.67 30.25
C PRO A 231 -12.63 21.19 29.87
N GLU A 232 -13.37 20.39 30.65
CA GLU A 232 -13.60 18.96 30.36
C GLU A 232 -14.53 18.73 29.16
N ARG A 233 -15.20 19.76 28.65
CA ARG A 233 -16.10 19.68 27.48
C ARG A 233 -15.35 19.63 26.15
N THR A 234 -14.52 18.62 25.98
CA THR A 234 -13.64 18.42 24.80
C THR A 234 -14.44 18.29 23.48
N GLU A 235 -15.64 17.73 23.51
CA GLU A 235 -16.52 17.66 22.33
C GLU A 235 -16.96 19.04 21.81
N LEU A 236 -17.25 19.99 22.72
CA LEU A 236 -17.58 21.36 22.32
C LEU A 236 -16.34 22.09 21.77
N LEU A 237 -15.16 21.82 22.34
CA LEU A 237 -13.90 22.36 21.83
C LEU A 237 -13.60 21.82 20.42
N ARG A 238 -13.82 20.51 20.20
CA ARG A 238 -13.67 19.86 18.89
C ARG A 238 -14.60 20.51 17.86
N LEU A 239 -15.88 20.72 18.22
CA LEU A 239 -16.83 21.42 17.35
C LEU A 239 -16.38 22.86 17.07
N ALA A 240 -16.09 23.64 18.12
CA ALA A 240 -15.70 25.03 17.97
C ALA A 240 -14.47 25.18 17.05
N CYS A 241 -13.49 24.27 17.19
CA CYS A 241 -12.29 24.22 16.38
C CYS A 241 -12.62 23.90 14.93
N ALA A 242 -13.44 22.87 14.68
CA ALA A 242 -13.88 22.50 13.33
C ALA A 242 -14.62 23.65 12.63
N LEU A 243 -15.54 24.33 13.33
CA LEU A 243 -16.26 25.48 12.76
C LEU A 243 -15.30 26.61 12.37
N LEU A 244 -14.33 26.93 13.23
CA LEU A 244 -13.36 27.98 12.96
C LEU A 244 -12.44 27.60 11.79
N VAL A 245 -11.87 26.39 11.80
CA VAL A 245 -10.98 25.89 10.76
C VAL A 245 -11.68 25.84 9.40
N ASN A 246 -12.88 25.24 9.35
CA ASN A 246 -13.65 25.13 8.11
C ASN A 246 -14.03 26.51 7.53
N THR A 247 -14.34 27.49 8.41
CA THR A 247 -14.61 28.87 7.99
C THR A 247 -13.34 29.57 7.51
N PHE A 248 -12.20 29.33 8.17
CA PHE A 248 -10.89 29.89 7.81
C PHE A 248 -10.49 29.49 6.39
N GLU A 249 -10.61 28.21 6.03
CA GLU A 249 -10.27 27.70 4.69
C GLU A 249 -11.15 28.28 3.57
N ARG A 250 -12.42 28.56 3.87
CA ARG A 250 -13.44 28.98 2.88
C ARG A 250 -13.57 30.50 2.77
N ASN A 251 -13.28 31.22 3.86
CA ASN A 251 -13.38 32.68 3.96
C ASN A 251 -12.31 33.25 4.91
N ASP A 252 -11.08 33.30 4.41
CA ASP A 252 -9.92 33.77 5.17
C ASP A 252 -10.02 35.25 5.55
N GLU A 253 -10.48 36.13 4.65
CA GLU A 253 -10.59 37.57 4.89
C GLU A 253 -11.50 37.90 6.09
N THR A 254 -12.70 37.32 6.13
CA THR A 254 -13.67 37.56 7.21
C THR A 254 -13.22 36.93 8.53
N THR A 255 -12.58 35.77 8.48
CA THR A 255 -12.05 35.11 9.68
C THR A 255 -10.88 35.89 10.28
N VAL A 256 -9.96 36.37 9.45
CA VAL A 256 -8.81 37.18 9.88
C VAL A 256 -9.27 38.52 10.46
N THR A 257 -10.28 39.17 9.85
CA THR A 257 -10.84 40.42 10.40
C THR A 257 -11.56 40.21 11.73
N TYR A 258 -12.29 39.10 11.90
CA TYR A 258 -12.91 38.70 13.17
C TYR A 258 -11.86 38.51 14.28
N LEU A 259 -10.82 37.71 14.02
CA LEU A 259 -9.75 37.44 15.00
C LEU A 259 -8.92 38.69 15.31
N ALA A 260 -8.73 39.59 14.33
CA ALA A 260 -8.01 40.84 14.56
C ALA A 260 -8.80 41.88 15.35
N ARG A 261 -10.14 41.83 15.29
CA ARG A 261 -11.03 42.73 16.04
C ARG A 261 -10.93 42.49 17.54
N ASP A 262 -10.82 41.22 17.96
CA ASP A 262 -10.63 40.83 19.35
C ASP A 262 -9.53 39.76 19.52
N PRO A 263 -8.26 40.17 19.63
CA PRO A 263 -7.14 39.25 19.88
C PRO A 263 -7.26 38.48 21.20
N GLY A 264 -8.10 38.94 22.14
CA GLY A 264 -8.38 38.23 23.38
C GLY A 264 -8.93 36.83 23.14
N VAL A 265 -9.68 36.63 22.04
CA VAL A 265 -10.22 35.32 21.63
C VAL A 265 -9.09 34.33 21.31
N ILE A 266 -7.99 34.78 20.71
CA ILE A 266 -6.81 33.93 20.41
C ILE A 266 -6.18 33.43 21.72
N ARG A 267 -6.15 34.27 22.76
CA ARG A 267 -5.66 33.87 24.08
C ARG A 267 -6.55 32.81 24.73
N VAL A 268 -7.88 32.93 24.61
CA VAL A 268 -8.80 31.90 25.12
C VAL A 268 -8.62 30.57 24.37
N TRP A 269 -8.43 30.61 23.05
CA TRP A 269 -8.06 29.43 22.26
C TRP A 269 -6.74 28.82 22.74
N ALA A 270 -5.75 29.65 23.04
CA ALA A 270 -4.46 29.21 23.52
C ALA A 270 -4.55 28.54 24.90
N ASP A 271 -5.33 29.12 25.81
CA ASP A 271 -5.56 28.57 27.15
C ASP A 271 -6.30 27.22 27.10
N ALA A 272 -7.34 27.11 26.25
CA ALA A 272 -8.03 25.83 26.02
C ALA A 272 -7.11 24.77 25.40
N THR A 273 -6.25 25.17 24.45
CA THR A 273 -5.27 24.27 23.82
C THR A 273 -4.23 23.81 24.83
N ARG A 274 -3.69 24.72 25.66
CA ARG A 274 -2.76 24.37 26.75
C ARG A 274 -3.39 23.40 27.74
N TYR A 275 -4.69 23.53 28.04
CA TYR A 275 -5.39 22.60 28.93
C TYR A 275 -5.45 21.17 28.35
N VAL A 276 -5.67 21.02 27.05
CA VAL A 276 -5.65 19.70 26.37
C VAL A 276 -4.22 19.17 26.31
N LEU A 277 -3.25 20.01 25.95
CA LEU A 277 -1.84 19.60 25.85
C LEU A 277 -1.18 19.31 27.21
N GLY A 278 -1.68 19.89 28.30
CA GLY A 278 -1.19 19.67 29.66
C GLY A 278 -1.67 18.37 30.29
N ARG A 279 -2.61 17.65 29.66
CA ARG A 279 -3.09 16.34 30.11
C ARG A 279 -2.23 15.21 29.52
N PRO A 280 -2.18 14.03 30.18
CA PRO A 280 -1.55 12.83 29.61
C PRO A 280 -2.04 12.58 28.18
N PHE A 281 -1.19 12.00 27.34
CA PHE A 281 -1.57 11.71 25.97
C PHE A 281 -2.66 10.62 25.95
N ASP A 282 -3.77 10.90 25.27
CA ASP A 282 -4.90 9.99 25.10
C ASP A 282 -5.17 9.85 23.60
N GLU A 283 -5.24 8.61 23.10
CA GLU A 283 -5.48 8.32 21.68
C GLU A 283 -6.84 8.84 21.20
N GLU A 284 -7.86 8.85 22.06
CA GLU A 284 -9.19 9.38 21.71
C GLU A 284 -9.16 10.91 21.48
N GLU A 285 -8.18 11.61 22.03
CA GLU A 285 -7.95 13.05 21.87
C GLU A 285 -6.94 13.39 20.76
N ALA A 286 -6.32 12.40 20.08
CA ALA A 286 -5.29 12.65 19.07
C ALA A 286 -5.79 13.56 17.92
N ASP A 287 -6.99 13.28 17.40
CA ASP A 287 -7.63 14.09 16.35
C ASP A 287 -7.91 15.53 16.80
N LEU A 288 -8.27 15.72 18.07
CA LEU A 288 -8.50 17.04 18.64
C LEU A 288 -7.19 17.82 18.76
N ARG A 289 -6.12 17.18 19.24
CA ARG A 289 -4.78 17.80 19.33
C ARG A 289 -4.29 18.23 17.95
N GLN A 290 -4.44 17.38 16.94
CA GLN A 290 -4.09 17.72 15.56
C GLN A 290 -4.91 18.90 15.02
N ALA A 291 -6.23 18.91 15.24
CA ALA A 291 -7.09 20.01 14.81
C ALA A 291 -6.73 21.35 15.46
N LEU A 292 -6.41 21.35 16.77
CA LEU A 292 -5.99 22.56 17.49
C LEU A 292 -4.62 23.06 17.00
N LEU A 293 -3.67 22.17 16.74
CA LEU A 293 -2.36 22.56 16.18
C LEU A 293 -2.51 23.14 14.77
N HIS A 294 -3.37 22.54 13.95
CA HIS A 294 -3.70 23.06 12.62
C HIS A 294 -4.33 24.46 12.68
N LEU A 295 -5.23 24.71 13.64
CA LEU A 295 -5.78 26.04 13.88
C LEU A 295 -4.67 27.08 14.16
N PHE A 296 -3.73 26.76 15.06
CA PHE A 296 -2.63 27.67 15.39
C PHE A 296 -1.63 27.85 14.24
N PHE A 297 -1.46 26.83 13.39
CA PHE A 297 -0.71 26.95 12.14
C PHE A 297 -1.38 27.97 11.19
N MET A 298 -2.69 27.88 10.98
CA MET A 298 -3.42 28.84 10.14
C MET A 298 -3.41 30.26 10.71
N ILE A 299 -3.57 30.41 12.03
CA ILE A 299 -3.44 31.71 12.71
C ILE A 299 -2.06 32.32 12.42
N ALA A 300 -1.00 31.52 12.53
CA ALA A 300 0.34 32.00 12.28
C ALA A 300 0.59 32.37 10.82
N GLU A 301 0.21 31.50 9.88
CA GLU A 301 0.36 31.71 8.45
C GLU A 301 -0.37 32.96 7.96
N ARG A 302 -1.49 33.33 8.61
CA ARG A 302 -2.40 34.37 8.09
C ARG A 302 -2.38 35.66 8.90
N MET A 303 -1.95 35.64 10.16
CA MET A 303 -1.94 36.82 11.04
C MET A 303 -0.54 37.37 11.37
N LEU A 304 0.52 36.54 11.32
CA LEU A 304 1.89 36.99 11.60
C LEU A 304 2.58 37.53 10.34
N LEU A 305 3.65 38.30 10.47
CA LEU A 305 4.44 38.73 9.30
C LEU A 305 5.55 37.70 9.01
N PRO A 306 5.93 37.49 7.73
CA PRO A 306 7.11 36.70 7.39
C PRO A 306 8.36 37.29 8.07
N LYS A 307 9.15 36.45 8.75
CA LYS A 307 10.42 36.89 9.31
C LYS A 307 11.43 37.07 8.16
N PRO A 308 12.24 38.14 8.14
CA PRO A 308 13.34 38.24 7.20
C PRO A 308 14.32 37.12 7.52
N ARG A 309 14.31 36.03 6.74
CA ARG A 309 15.34 35.00 6.81
C ARG A 309 16.69 35.70 6.67
N GLY A 310 17.55 35.55 7.67
CA GLY A 310 18.84 36.22 7.74
C GLY A 310 19.63 35.97 6.46
N GLY A 311 19.68 36.98 5.59
CA GLY A 311 20.44 36.92 4.35
C GLY A 311 21.93 36.88 4.64
N ARG A 312 22.57 35.76 4.27
CA ARG A 312 23.89 35.79 3.64
C ARG A 312 23.88 34.88 2.42
N GLY A 313 23.87 35.50 1.24
CA GLY A 313 24.35 34.87 0.01
C GLY A 313 23.34 34.73 -1.14
N LEU A 314 23.07 35.86 -1.80
CA LEU A 314 22.94 36.05 -3.26
C LEU A 314 21.93 35.21 -4.07
N ASP A 315 20.94 35.93 -4.60
CA ASP A 315 20.33 35.80 -5.93
C ASP A 315 20.63 34.51 -6.72
N GLU A 316 19.77 33.51 -6.59
CA GLU A 316 19.45 32.62 -7.70
C GLU A 316 17.93 32.53 -7.83
N SER A 317 17.46 32.94 -9.00
CA SER A 317 16.07 32.95 -9.44
C SER A 317 15.38 31.60 -9.23
N PHE A 318 14.27 31.61 -8.50
CA PHE A 318 13.33 30.49 -8.39
C PHE A 318 12.75 30.10 -9.75
N THR A 319 13.32 29.07 -10.37
CA THR A 319 12.63 28.20 -11.35
C THR A 319 13.11 26.76 -11.15
N GLY A 320 12.41 25.99 -10.32
CA GLY A 320 12.58 24.53 -10.17
C GLY A 320 11.26 23.94 -9.71
N HIS A 321 10.35 23.61 -10.64
CA HIS A 321 10.05 22.23 -11.04
C HIS A 321 9.90 21.27 -9.85
N TYR A 322 8.65 21.11 -9.41
CA TYR A 322 8.18 19.87 -8.77
C TYR A 322 8.49 18.70 -9.71
N GLY A 323 9.44 17.86 -9.34
CA GLY A 323 9.76 16.61 -10.03
C GLY A 323 9.09 15.44 -9.33
N ALA A 324 7.84 15.14 -9.69
CA ALA A 324 7.28 13.80 -9.57
C ALA A 324 7.34 13.13 -10.95
N CYS A 325 7.79 11.89 -10.96
CA CYS A 325 8.10 11.05 -12.10
C CYS A 325 7.04 11.05 -13.22
N THR A 326 7.40 11.49 -14.42
CA THR A 326 6.89 10.93 -15.68
C THR A 326 8.03 10.92 -16.70
N PRO A 327 8.29 9.81 -17.42
CA PRO A 327 9.31 9.78 -18.47
C PRO A 327 8.80 10.59 -19.68
N PRO A 328 9.60 11.48 -20.28
CA PRO A 328 9.20 12.14 -21.50
C PRO A 328 9.24 11.11 -22.65
N ARG A 329 8.09 10.91 -23.29
CA ARG A 329 7.99 10.23 -24.57
C ARG A 329 8.88 10.92 -25.58
N THR A 330 9.87 10.19 -26.11
CA THR A 330 10.57 10.51 -27.35
C THR A 330 9.55 10.69 -28.47
N ARG A 331 9.52 11.89 -29.07
CA ARG A 331 8.96 12.09 -30.39
C ARG A 331 9.96 12.90 -31.23
N GLU A 332 10.45 12.23 -32.25
CA GLU A 332 11.39 12.72 -33.25
C GLU A 332 10.84 13.91 -34.05
N GLY A 333 11.77 14.76 -34.51
CA GLY A 333 11.67 15.45 -35.81
C GLY A 333 11.24 16.92 -35.79
N CYS A 334 12.22 17.83 -35.81
CA CYS A 334 12.49 18.68 -36.99
C CYS A 334 13.58 19.73 -36.71
N LEU A 335 14.52 19.79 -37.65
CA LEU A 335 15.61 20.74 -37.77
C LEU A 335 15.12 22.11 -38.29
N ALA A 336 15.83 23.17 -37.87
CA ALA A 336 16.40 24.24 -38.72
C ALA A 336 16.08 25.71 -38.32
N GLU A 337 17.19 26.48 -38.23
CA GLU A 337 17.37 27.92 -38.54
C GLU A 337 16.92 28.97 -37.50
N GLN A 338 17.85 29.62 -36.77
CA GLN A 338 18.70 30.79 -37.10
C GLN A 338 17.99 32.15 -37.02
N GLY A 339 18.51 33.05 -36.14
CA GLY A 339 18.72 34.46 -36.51
C GLY A 339 18.12 35.58 -35.64
N PHE A 340 19.04 36.40 -35.09
CA PHE A 340 18.99 37.88 -34.94
C PHE A 340 18.26 38.58 -33.78
N SER A 341 19.11 39.05 -32.85
CA SER A 341 19.42 40.45 -32.47
C SER A 341 18.36 41.45 -31.97
N ALA A 342 18.81 42.13 -30.90
CA ALA A 342 18.24 43.32 -30.28
C ALA A 342 18.51 44.61 -31.07
N GLU A 343 17.55 45.54 -31.06
CA GLU A 343 17.83 46.97 -31.19
C GLU A 343 16.78 47.83 -30.46
N ARG A 344 17.29 48.75 -29.63
CA ARG A 344 16.57 49.84 -28.97
C ARG A 344 16.10 50.88 -29.99
N MET A 345 15.02 51.61 -29.68
CA MET A 345 15.04 53.03 -29.25
C MET A 345 13.70 53.71 -29.63
N GLY A 346 13.05 54.42 -28.69
CA GLY A 346 11.89 55.26 -29.03
C GLY A 346 11.11 55.85 -27.85
N ARG A 347 11.73 56.80 -27.12
CA ARG A 347 11.15 57.96 -26.38
C ARG A 347 9.67 58.30 -26.70
N GLN A 348 8.80 58.89 -25.86
CA GLN A 348 8.83 59.46 -24.50
C GLN A 348 7.46 60.17 -24.29
N VAL A 349 6.59 59.79 -23.34
CA VAL A 349 5.49 60.68 -22.86
C VAL A 349 5.11 60.36 -21.40
N GLN A 350 5.29 61.37 -20.54
CA GLN A 350 4.70 61.69 -19.22
C GLN A 350 4.30 60.60 -18.18
N PRO A 351 4.71 60.76 -16.90
CA PRO A 351 4.16 60.00 -15.78
C PRO A 351 2.83 60.63 -15.34
N GLN A 352 1.71 59.96 -15.63
CA GLN A 352 0.44 60.14 -14.89
C GLN A 352 0.29 58.98 -13.90
N PRO A 353 -0.15 59.25 -12.66
CA PRO A 353 -0.18 58.27 -11.58
C PRO A 353 -1.39 57.35 -11.74
N HIS A 354 -1.23 56.26 -12.48
CA HIS A 354 -2.23 55.19 -12.48
C HIS A 354 -1.79 54.09 -11.53
N ALA A 355 -2.49 54.07 -10.39
CA ALA A 355 -2.69 53.00 -9.44
C ALA A 355 -1.95 51.69 -9.76
N SER A 356 -0.88 51.45 -9.00
CA SER A 356 -0.44 50.10 -8.68
C SER A 356 -1.63 49.28 -8.13
N PRO A 357 -1.85 48.03 -8.57
CA PRO A 357 -2.78 47.14 -7.90
C PRO A 357 -2.28 46.89 -6.46
N PRO A 358 -3.15 46.94 -5.44
CA PRO A 358 -2.72 46.79 -4.06
C PRO A 358 -2.62 45.30 -3.74
N SER A 359 -1.41 44.75 -3.65
CA SER A 359 -1.21 43.39 -3.10
C SER A 359 0.04 43.31 -2.23
N ALA A 360 0.04 44.12 -1.17
CA ALA A 360 0.68 43.91 0.14
C ALA A 360 0.44 45.20 0.95
N PRO A 361 -0.23 45.19 2.11
CA PRO A 361 0.13 44.37 3.27
C PRO A 361 -1.09 43.71 3.96
N ARG A 362 -1.09 42.41 4.22
CA ARG A 362 -2.17 41.77 5.00
C ARG A 362 -1.63 41.15 6.28
N GLY A 363 -1.64 41.98 7.33
CA GLY A 363 -1.59 41.59 8.74
C GLY A 363 -2.39 42.66 9.51
N PRO A 364 -3.54 42.37 10.15
CA PRO A 364 -4.42 43.42 10.65
C PRO A 364 -4.12 43.84 12.10
N LEU A 365 -2.98 43.44 12.66
CA LEU A 365 -2.64 43.66 14.07
C LEU A 365 -1.59 44.77 14.24
N SER A 366 -1.69 45.55 15.32
CA SER A 366 -0.62 46.46 15.75
C SER A 366 0.62 45.67 16.16
N THR A 367 1.81 46.28 16.08
CA THR A 367 3.10 45.62 16.37
C THR A 367 3.16 44.95 17.75
N GLU A 368 2.49 45.52 18.76
CA GLU A 368 2.37 44.93 20.10
C GLU A 368 1.49 43.67 20.10
N ARG A 369 0.33 43.72 19.43
CA ARG A 369 -0.61 42.59 19.33
C ARG A 369 -0.07 41.45 18.48
N THR A 370 0.72 41.76 17.44
CA THR A 370 1.40 40.72 16.64
C THR A 370 2.38 39.91 17.49
N ARG A 371 3.12 40.57 18.41
CA ARG A 371 4.04 39.89 19.32
C ARG A 371 3.32 39.00 20.34
N GLU A 372 2.16 39.47 20.84
CA GLU A 372 1.34 38.65 21.75
C GLU A 372 0.86 37.37 21.07
N VAL A 373 0.32 37.46 19.85
CA VAL A 373 -0.12 36.29 19.07
C VAL A 373 1.06 35.37 18.73
N GLU A 374 2.20 35.94 18.33
CA GLU A 374 3.44 35.19 18.07
C GLU A 374 3.86 34.38 19.29
N GLN A 375 3.84 35.00 20.48
CA GLN A 375 4.18 34.30 21.72
C GLN A 375 3.20 33.16 22.02
N GLN A 376 1.89 33.37 21.87
CA GLN A 376 0.89 32.31 22.09
C GLN A 376 1.12 31.11 21.16
N VAL A 377 1.37 31.39 19.88
CA VAL A 377 1.65 30.37 18.85
C VAL A 377 2.90 29.57 19.20
N ILE A 378 4.01 30.27 19.53
CA ILE A 378 5.26 29.61 19.94
C ILE A 378 5.02 28.74 21.17
N ASP A 379 4.39 29.28 22.22
CA ASP A 379 4.15 28.54 23.47
C ASP A 379 3.39 27.22 23.23
N ILE A 380 2.35 27.23 22.39
CA ILE A 380 1.54 26.04 22.11
C ILE A 380 2.35 24.98 21.39
N PHE A 381 3.07 25.37 20.35
CA PHE A 381 3.90 24.43 19.61
C PHE A 381 5.07 23.92 20.44
N SER A 382 5.72 24.77 21.24
CA SER A 382 6.73 24.34 22.21
C SER A 382 6.15 23.34 23.22
N THR A 383 4.94 23.60 23.74
CA THR A 383 4.25 22.69 24.69
C THR A 383 3.96 21.34 24.05
N TYR A 384 3.51 21.32 22.78
CA TYR A 384 3.23 20.08 22.06
C TYR A 384 4.51 19.30 21.75
N VAL A 385 5.55 19.98 21.27
CA VAL A 385 6.87 19.39 21.02
C VAL A 385 7.44 18.79 22.30
N ASP A 386 7.40 19.53 23.40
CA ASP A 386 7.86 19.05 24.70
C ASP A 386 7.03 17.87 25.18
N LEU A 387 5.70 17.89 25.02
CA LEU A 387 4.85 16.75 25.37
C LEU A 387 5.24 15.48 24.60
N VAL A 388 5.39 15.58 23.28
CA VAL A 388 5.74 14.44 22.41
C VAL A 388 7.13 13.90 22.76
N ILE A 389 8.13 14.78 22.89
CA ILE A 389 9.49 14.37 23.27
C ILE A 389 9.51 13.77 24.68
N ASN A 390 8.88 14.42 25.66
CA ASN A 390 8.95 14.00 27.05
C ASN A 390 8.23 12.68 27.32
N THR A 391 7.13 12.40 26.61
CA THR A 391 6.37 11.15 26.76
C THR A 391 6.85 10.04 25.84
N ALA A 392 7.84 10.27 24.97
CA ALA A 392 8.36 9.28 24.02
C ALA A 392 8.81 7.95 24.65
N HIS A 393 9.20 7.97 25.93
CA HIS A 393 9.68 6.80 26.66
C HIS A 393 8.55 5.96 27.30
N GLU A 394 7.35 6.51 27.44
CA GLU A 394 6.18 5.90 28.11
C GLU A 394 5.22 5.22 27.13
N ARG A 395 5.38 5.42 25.82
CA ARG A 395 4.38 5.02 24.80
C ARG A 395 4.62 3.63 24.20
N GLU A 396 3.54 2.96 23.83
CA GLU A 396 3.53 1.73 23.01
C GLU A 396 4.30 1.92 21.68
N GLU A 397 4.31 3.14 21.14
CA GLU A 397 5.09 3.53 19.95
C GLU A 397 6.61 3.32 20.11
N SER A 398 7.13 3.50 21.34
CA SER A 398 8.51 3.16 21.66
C SER A 398 8.72 1.66 21.57
N GLN A 399 7.73 0.84 21.93
CA GLN A 399 7.78 -0.61 21.74
C GLN A 399 7.69 -0.98 20.27
N GLU A 400 6.86 -0.32 19.45
CA GLU A 400 6.79 -0.58 18.00
C GLU A 400 8.10 -0.25 17.28
N LEU A 401 8.73 0.88 17.61
CA LEU A 401 10.10 1.19 17.17
C LEU A 401 11.12 0.15 17.64
N ARG A 402 10.85 -0.57 18.74
CA ARG A 402 11.70 -1.63 19.29
C ARG A 402 11.41 -3.04 18.71
N THR A 403 10.19 -3.34 18.28
CA THR A 403 9.77 -4.73 17.95
C THR A 403 9.13 -4.92 16.56
N GLY A 404 8.64 -3.86 15.90
CA GLY A 404 7.90 -3.98 14.65
C GLY A 404 8.78 -4.31 13.43
N PRO A 405 8.39 -5.28 12.57
CA PRO A 405 9.19 -5.70 11.41
C PRO A 405 9.26 -4.66 10.28
N THR A 406 8.31 -3.73 10.23
CA THR A 406 8.27 -2.61 9.28
C THR A 406 8.48 -1.30 10.02
N PHE A 407 9.28 -0.37 9.45
CA PHE A 407 9.40 0.99 9.98
C PHE A 407 8.14 1.75 9.56
N VAL A 408 7.05 1.53 10.27
CA VAL A 408 5.84 2.34 10.18
C VAL A 408 5.84 3.24 11.39
N LEU A 409 6.23 4.50 11.21
CA LEU A 409 5.87 5.52 12.17
C LEU A 409 4.35 5.65 12.09
N GLN A 410 3.59 4.90 12.92
CA GLN A 410 2.19 5.28 13.22
C GLN A 410 2.11 6.75 13.69
N THR A 411 3.26 7.26 14.15
CA THR A 411 3.64 8.62 14.47
C THR A 411 3.55 9.64 13.34
N GLU A 412 3.21 9.29 12.08
CA GLU A 412 2.89 10.34 11.07
C GLU A 412 1.83 11.29 11.65
N ARG A 413 0.76 10.80 12.27
CA ARG A 413 -0.28 11.68 12.86
C ARG A 413 0.22 12.62 13.97
N ILE A 414 1.23 12.22 14.73
CA ILE A 414 1.73 12.95 15.91
C ILE A 414 2.93 13.84 15.55
N LEU A 415 3.80 13.39 14.64
CA LEU A 415 4.98 14.13 14.17
C LEU A 415 4.63 15.08 13.03
N GLN A 416 3.60 14.79 12.23
CA GLN A 416 3.17 15.64 11.12
C GLN A 416 2.84 17.07 11.57
N PRO A 417 2.12 17.34 12.69
CA PRO A 417 1.93 18.70 13.17
C PRO A 417 3.25 19.41 13.54
N ILE A 418 4.24 18.68 14.08
CA ILE A 418 5.57 19.26 14.39
C ILE A 418 6.31 19.58 13.09
N ALA A 419 6.25 18.65 12.13
CA ALA A 419 6.77 18.86 10.80
C ALA A 419 6.11 20.12 10.20
N GLU A 420 4.79 20.15 10.03
CA GLU A 420 3.98 21.26 9.48
C GLU A 420 4.40 22.64 10.00
N VAL A 421 4.73 22.75 11.28
CA VAL A 421 5.10 24.02 11.91
C VAL A 421 6.55 24.41 11.64
N LEU A 422 7.45 23.43 11.49
CA LEU A 422 8.80 23.68 10.96
C LEU A 422 8.75 24.22 9.52
N PHE A 423 7.62 24.08 8.80
CA PHE A 423 7.39 24.72 7.50
C PHE A 423 6.88 26.16 7.58
N CYS A 424 6.47 26.66 8.76
CA CYS A 424 5.95 28.01 8.87
C CYS A 424 7.08 29.04 8.92
N GLU A 425 7.35 29.75 7.82
CA GLU A 425 8.37 30.83 7.75
C GLU A 425 8.15 31.99 8.76
N ARG A 426 7.01 31.98 9.46
CA ARG A 426 6.58 32.99 10.42
C ARG A 426 6.84 32.58 11.88
N ILE A 427 6.97 31.28 12.17
CA ILE A 427 7.22 30.70 13.50
C ILE A 427 8.55 29.95 13.46
N ASP A 428 9.66 30.64 13.67
CA ASP A 428 10.99 30.04 13.66
C ASP A 428 11.22 29.12 14.89
N LEU A 429 10.69 27.89 14.84
CA LEU A 429 10.81 26.87 15.91
C LEU A 429 12.05 25.99 15.78
N LEU A 430 12.74 26.04 14.63
CA LEU A 430 13.94 25.26 14.38
C LEU A 430 15.01 25.46 15.48
N PRO A 431 15.33 26.69 15.94
CA PRO A 431 16.32 26.91 17.00
C PRO A 431 15.97 26.18 18.30
N GLN A 432 14.69 26.12 18.67
CA GLN A 432 14.25 25.43 19.88
C GLN A 432 14.48 23.92 19.79
N LEU A 433 14.20 23.31 18.63
CA LEU A 433 14.50 21.89 18.42
C LEU A 433 15.99 21.60 18.40
N VAL A 434 16.81 22.50 17.85
CA VAL A 434 18.27 22.37 17.88
C VAL A 434 18.80 22.44 19.31
N ASP A 435 18.32 23.39 20.11
CA ASP A 435 18.67 23.50 21.52
C ASP A 435 18.25 22.22 22.28
N ARG A 436 17.05 21.69 22.02
CA ARG A 436 16.57 20.42 22.60
C ARG A 436 17.43 19.23 22.19
N LEU A 437 17.84 19.14 20.93
CA LEU A 437 18.74 18.10 20.43
C LEU A 437 20.09 18.15 21.19
N GLN A 438 20.73 19.33 21.24
CA GLN A 438 22.02 19.51 21.90
C GLN A 438 21.94 19.21 23.40
N GLN A 439 20.88 19.66 24.07
CA GLN A 439 20.65 19.37 25.48
C GLN A 439 20.47 17.87 25.73
N THR A 440 19.68 17.17 24.90
CA THR A 440 19.44 15.74 25.07
C THR A 440 20.69 14.91 24.76
N ILE A 441 21.50 15.32 23.78
CA ILE A 441 22.82 14.72 23.52
C ILE A 441 23.72 14.89 24.74
N HIS A 442 23.76 16.09 25.35
CA HIS A 442 24.54 16.33 26.55
C HIS A 442 24.07 15.48 27.74
N GLN A 443 22.76 15.34 27.95
CA GLN A 443 22.18 14.45 28.97
C GLN A 443 22.59 12.98 28.74
N TYR A 444 22.60 12.54 27.48
CA TYR A 444 23.08 11.21 27.11
C TYR A 444 24.58 11.02 27.43
N GLU A 445 25.43 12.00 27.10
CA GLU A 445 26.86 11.97 27.43
C GLU A 445 27.11 11.85 28.94
N LEU A 446 26.34 12.58 29.75
CA LEU A 446 26.39 12.48 31.22
C LEU A 446 25.99 11.08 31.72
N CYS A 447 24.95 10.47 31.14
CA CYS A 447 24.55 9.09 31.45
C CYS A 447 25.67 8.09 31.14
N VAL A 448 26.32 8.22 29.98
CA VAL A 448 27.43 7.34 29.56
C VAL A 448 28.62 7.49 30.51
N ARG A 449 29.01 8.71 30.88
CA ARG A 449 30.11 8.94 31.83
C ARG A 449 29.80 8.40 33.22
N ALA A 450 28.59 8.62 33.73
CA ALA A 450 28.16 8.10 35.02
C ALA A 450 28.26 6.56 35.08
N ARG A 451 27.88 5.87 34.00
CA ARG A 451 28.03 4.40 33.88
C ARG A 451 29.49 3.95 33.83
N GLY A 452 30.32 4.63 33.03
CA GLY A 452 31.75 4.34 32.96
C GLY A 452 32.45 4.47 34.33
N GLU A 453 32.08 5.49 35.11
CA GLU A 453 32.59 5.67 36.47
C GLU A 453 32.08 4.59 37.44
N GLN A 454 30.81 4.16 37.33
CA GLN A 454 30.26 3.06 38.13
C GLN A 454 30.98 1.73 37.86
N GLN A 455 31.19 1.38 36.58
CA GLN A 455 31.90 0.17 36.18
C GLN A 455 33.36 0.19 36.63
N ALA A 456 34.03 1.33 36.54
CA ALA A 456 35.40 1.50 37.03
C ALA A 456 35.51 1.32 38.57
N VAL A 457 34.53 1.79 39.34
CA VAL A 457 34.49 1.63 40.80
C VAL A 457 34.19 0.17 41.20
N MET A 458 33.29 -0.51 40.49
CA MET A 458 33.01 -1.94 40.72
C MET A 458 34.25 -2.81 40.47
N HIS A 459 34.95 -2.62 39.35
CA HIS A 459 36.19 -3.35 39.06
C HIS A 459 37.35 -2.97 39.99
N GLY A 460 37.41 -1.73 40.48
CA GLY A 460 38.42 -1.27 41.45
C GLY A 460 38.20 -1.80 42.88
N SER A 461 36.94 -1.99 43.29
CA SER A 461 36.58 -2.47 44.64
C SER A 461 36.79 -3.99 44.83
N ALA A 462 36.78 -4.78 43.76
CA ALA A 462 37.06 -6.21 43.80
C ALA A 462 38.51 -6.54 44.24
N ALA A 463 39.44 -5.57 44.16
CA ALA A 463 40.84 -5.74 44.58
C ALA A 463 41.08 -5.39 46.07
N ALA A 464 40.13 -4.79 46.78
CA ALA A 464 40.29 -4.35 48.17
C ALA A 464 39.22 -4.97 49.07
N SER A 465 39.55 -6.10 49.69
CA SER A 465 38.71 -6.75 50.70
C SER A 465 38.48 -5.85 51.92
N GLY A 466 37.21 -5.61 52.25
CA GLY A 466 36.74 -5.38 53.63
C GLY A 466 36.50 -3.94 54.05
N GLY A 467 35.25 -3.48 53.98
CA GLY A 467 34.79 -2.30 54.74
C GLY A 467 33.55 -1.59 54.18
N GLY A 468 32.38 -1.95 54.69
CA GLY A 468 31.17 -1.12 54.88
C GLY A 468 30.77 -0.06 53.84
N SER A 469 29.72 -0.38 53.07
CA SER A 469 28.50 0.44 52.90
C SER A 469 28.66 1.96 52.69
N ASP A 470 29.31 2.38 51.61
CA ASP A 470 28.93 3.59 50.83
C ASP A 470 29.74 3.65 49.51
N GLY A 471 29.72 2.54 48.75
CA GLY A 471 30.60 2.31 47.60
C GLY A 471 30.22 3.05 46.32
N PHE A 472 29.74 4.29 46.40
CA PHE A 472 29.49 5.11 45.22
C PHE A 472 30.51 6.24 45.15
N GLY A 473 31.31 6.29 44.07
CA GLY A 473 32.28 7.36 43.85
C GLY A 473 31.60 8.73 43.90
N LEU A 474 32.22 9.70 44.61
CA LEU A 474 31.71 11.07 44.73
C LEU A 474 31.45 11.74 43.36
N SER A 475 32.21 11.35 42.33
CA SER A 475 32.08 11.82 40.95
C SER A 475 30.77 11.36 40.28
N ALA A 476 30.43 10.07 40.38
CA ALA A 476 29.20 9.53 39.79
C ALA A 476 27.94 10.09 40.48
N ARG A 477 28.00 10.35 41.80
CA ARG A 477 26.93 11.05 42.54
C ARG A 477 26.76 12.50 42.06
N SER A 478 27.86 13.20 41.78
CA SER A 478 27.83 14.56 41.23
C SER A 478 27.23 14.58 39.82
N LEU A 479 27.61 13.64 38.95
CA LEU A 479 27.07 13.51 37.60
C LEU A 479 25.58 13.18 37.62
N LEU A 480 25.14 12.27 38.50
CA LEU A 480 23.72 11.98 38.67
C LEU A 480 22.96 13.18 39.22
N GLN A 481 23.52 13.93 40.16
CA GLN A 481 22.89 15.16 40.67
C GLN A 481 22.75 16.23 39.57
N GLU A 482 23.76 16.41 38.73
CA GLU A 482 23.69 17.28 37.55
C GLU A 482 22.62 16.78 36.56
N LEU A 483 22.53 15.48 36.34
CA LEU A 483 21.52 14.86 35.50
C LEU A 483 20.09 15.02 36.05
N TYR A 484 19.92 14.85 37.36
CA TYR A 484 18.65 15.13 38.05
C TYR A 484 18.27 16.59 37.93
N MET A 485 19.21 17.52 38.09
CA MET A 485 18.92 18.94 37.93
C MET A 485 18.54 19.29 36.49
N THR A 486 19.23 18.73 35.49
CA THR A 486 18.93 18.99 34.07
C THR A 486 17.62 18.34 33.61
N LEU A 487 17.23 17.20 34.18
CA LEU A 487 15.95 16.53 33.88
C LEU A 487 14.78 17.07 34.71
N ALA A 488 14.98 17.44 35.99
CA ALA A 488 13.94 17.98 36.87
C ALA A 488 13.56 19.43 36.54
N VAL A 489 14.50 20.23 36.01
CA VAL A 489 14.20 21.57 35.47
C VAL A 489 13.23 21.48 34.27
N GLN A 490 13.10 20.30 33.65
CA GLN A 490 12.31 20.10 32.43
C GLN A 490 11.03 19.25 32.63
N ASN A 491 10.75 18.69 33.82
CA ASN A 491 9.60 17.80 34.02
C ASN A 491 8.89 17.94 35.38
N MET A 492 7.56 18.13 35.36
CA MET A 492 6.64 17.86 36.47
C MET A 492 6.14 16.39 36.51
N SER A 493 6.38 15.59 35.46
CA SER A 493 5.87 14.20 35.36
C SER A 493 6.84 13.10 35.86
N VAL A 494 8.16 13.34 35.88
CA VAL A 494 9.12 12.40 36.50
C VAL A 494 8.87 12.26 38.01
N GLY A 495 8.18 13.24 38.61
CA GLY A 495 7.70 13.20 39.99
C GLY A 495 6.80 12.00 40.32
N ALA A 496 6.09 11.42 39.35
CA ALA A 496 5.24 10.25 39.57
C ALA A 496 6.03 8.92 39.52
N ALA A 497 7.06 8.80 38.68
CA ALA A 497 7.97 7.66 38.70
C ALA A 497 8.84 7.65 39.97
N LEU A 498 9.13 8.83 40.54
CA LEU A 498 9.85 8.99 41.81
C LEU A 498 9.04 8.57 43.04
N SER A 499 7.74 8.27 42.92
CA SER A 499 6.92 7.71 44.00
C SER A 499 6.99 6.18 44.15
N CYS A 500 7.71 5.47 43.27
CA CYS A 500 8.01 4.06 43.48
C CYS A 500 9.19 3.90 44.45
N PRO A 501 9.00 3.24 45.61
CA PRO A 501 10.09 2.95 46.52
C PRO A 501 10.92 1.79 45.96
N ALA A 502 12.23 2.00 45.82
CA ALA A 502 13.28 1.02 45.50
C ALA A 502 13.58 0.76 44.00
N GLU A 503 14.18 1.74 43.33
CA GLU A 503 15.18 1.45 42.30
C GLU A 503 16.58 1.66 42.89
N THR A 504 17.44 0.67 42.77
CA THR A 504 18.81 0.70 43.31
C THR A 504 19.64 1.77 42.61
N ALA A 505 20.69 2.29 43.26
CA ALA A 505 21.59 3.30 42.66
C ALA A 505 22.29 2.81 41.36
N GLU A 506 22.17 1.52 41.03
CA GLU A 506 22.71 0.87 39.84
C GLU A 506 21.74 0.94 38.64
N SER A 507 20.41 1.00 38.84
CA SER A 507 19.42 1.02 37.75
C SER A 507 19.11 2.42 37.20
N THR A 508 19.34 3.47 38.00
CA THR A 508 18.97 4.85 37.64
C THR A 508 19.63 5.38 36.34
N PRO A 509 20.95 5.20 36.11
CA PRO A 509 21.58 5.66 34.88
C PRO A 509 21.09 4.90 33.63
N LEU A 510 20.66 3.64 33.78
CA LEU A 510 20.09 2.85 32.69
C LEU A 510 18.70 3.38 32.30
N PHE A 511 17.84 3.65 33.29
CA PHE A 511 16.54 4.29 33.05
C PHE A 511 16.70 5.66 32.35
N PHE A 512 17.62 6.50 32.81
CA PHE A 512 17.84 7.80 32.16
C PHE A 512 18.47 7.69 30.77
N THR A 513 19.33 6.70 30.53
CA THR A 513 19.82 6.40 29.18
C THR A 513 18.66 6.03 28.26
N TYR A 514 17.73 5.17 28.73
CA TYR A 514 16.52 4.80 27.99
C TYR A 514 15.66 6.02 27.63
N VAL A 515 15.42 6.91 28.60
CA VAL A 515 14.66 8.16 28.37
C VAL A 515 15.35 9.03 27.32
N CYS A 516 16.67 9.23 27.43
CA CYS A 516 17.42 10.06 26.49
C CYS A 516 17.40 9.48 25.06
N LEU A 517 17.57 8.17 24.90
CA LEU A 517 17.55 7.52 23.59
C LEU A 517 16.17 7.60 22.93
N SER A 518 15.09 7.41 23.70
CA SER A 518 13.71 7.55 23.20
C SER A 518 13.38 9.00 22.81
N ARG A 519 13.92 9.99 23.53
CA ARG A 519 13.81 11.42 23.15
C ARG A 519 14.57 11.71 21.86
N LEU A 520 15.81 11.25 21.76
CA LEU A 520 16.66 11.44 20.60
C LEU A 520 16.07 10.78 19.35
N SER A 521 15.47 9.60 19.44
CA SER A 521 14.85 8.94 18.29
C SER A 521 13.70 9.75 17.69
N VAL A 522 12.87 10.37 18.54
CA VAL A 522 11.81 11.27 18.11
C VAL A 522 12.38 12.55 17.48
N ILE A 523 13.34 13.21 18.15
CA ILE A 523 13.95 14.44 17.66
C ILE A 523 14.64 14.22 16.30
N VAL A 524 15.44 13.15 16.16
CA VAL A 524 16.11 12.77 14.91
C VAL A 524 15.10 12.51 13.79
N SER A 525 13.98 11.85 14.09
CA SER A 525 12.92 11.58 13.11
C SER A 525 12.21 12.87 12.66
N ILE A 526 11.96 13.81 13.57
CA ILE A 526 11.40 15.13 13.23
C ILE A 526 12.36 15.88 12.27
N PHE A 527 13.66 15.87 12.56
CA PHE A 527 14.66 16.47 11.67
C PHE A 527 14.77 15.76 10.31
N ALA A 528 14.65 14.44 10.26
CA ALA A 528 14.65 13.67 9.02
C ALA A 528 13.52 14.13 8.08
N ILE A 529 12.31 14.26 8.62
CA ILE A 529 11.13 14.75 7.88
C ILE A 529 11.34 16.19 7.41
N ALA A 530 11.82 17.08 8.30
CA ALA A 530 12.09 18.48 7.98
C ALA A 530 13.15 18.65 6.87
N LEU A 531 14.15 17.76 6.80
CA LEU A 531 15.17 17.76 5.75
C LEU A 531 14.62 17.27 4.42
N LEU A 532 13.85 16.18 4.40
CA LEU A 532 13.23 15.63 3.19
C LEU A 532 12.33 16.66 2.50
N GLN A 533 11.59 17.44 3.29
CA GLN A 533 10.65 18.44 2.81
C GLN A 533 11.30 19.82 2.57
N GLY A 534 12.61 19.95 2.80
CA GLY A 534 13.42 21.10 2.35
C GLY A 534 13.39 22.35 3.24
N THR A 535 12.93 22.28 4.49
CA THR A 535 12.75 23.46 5.37
C THR A 535 13.81 23.69 6.41
N ALA A 536 14.50 22.65 6.84
CA ALA A 536 15.77 22.80 7.54
C ALA A 536 16.85 23.24 6.53
N SER A 537 16.81 24.51 6.11
CA SER A 537 17.75 25.04 5.14
C SER A 537 19.14 25.22 5.77
N ARG A 538 20.12 24.44 5.29
CA ARG A 538 21.56 24.76 5.27
C ARG A 538 22.28 25.03 6.61
N ASP A 539 21.68 24.77 7.77
CA ASP A 539 22.43 24.86 9.03
C ASP A 539 23.28 23.59 9.26
N ASP A 540 24.59 23.73 9.02
CA ASP A 540 25.61 22.69 9.24
C ASP A 540 25.61 22.14 10.67
N SER A 541 25.09 22.90 11.63
CA SER A 541 25.08 22.58 13.06
C SER A 541 24.22 21.36 13.40
N VAL A 542 23.09 21.13 12.72
CA VAL A 542 22.17 20.03 13.03
C VAL A 542 22.70 18.70 12.54
N LEU A 543 23.10 18.63 11.26
CA LEU A 543 23.72 17.44 10.69
C LEU A 543 25.02 17.12 11.45
N GLY A 544 25.83 18.13 11.78
CA GLY A 544 27.04 17.97 12.59
C GLY A 544 26.76 17.43 14.00
N ALA A 545 25.70 17.89 14.67
CA ALA A 545 25.29 17.40 15.98
C ALA A 545 24.82 15.93 15.92
N ILE A 546 23.93 15.59 14.98
CA ILE A 546 23.47 14.20 14.78
C ILE A 546 24.64 13.29 14.39
N ALA A 547 25.57 13.76 13.54
CA ALA A 547 26.76 13.01 13.16
C ALA A 547 27.73 12.81 14.32
N SER A 548 27.91 13.82 15.18
CA SER A 548 28.72 13.69 16.39
C SER A 548 28.11 12.65 17.33
N PHE A 549 26.81 12.74 17.58
CA PHE A 549 26.08 11.77 18.38
C PHE A 549 26.17 10.36 17.80
N ALA A 550 25.90 10.19 16.51
CA ALA A 550 25.99 8.89 15.84
C ALA A 550 27.41 8.31 15.86
N ARG A 551 28.46 9.14 15.75
CA ARG A 551 29.86 8.69 15.91
C ARG A 551 30.16 8.23 17.33
N GLN A 552 29.63 8.92 18.34
CA GLN A 552 29.75 8.49 19.74
C GLN A 552 28.97 7.19 19.99
N LEU A 553 27.80 7.03 19.36
CA LEU A 553 26.96 5.85 19.46
C LEU A 553 27.55 4.62 18.76
N LEU A 554 28.23 4.82 17.61
CA LEU A 554 28.74 3.77 16.71
C LEU A 554 30.27 3.55 16.82
N GLY A 555 30.95 4.17 17.78
CA GLY A 555 32.41 4.08 17.98
C GLY A 555 32.87 2.72 18.54
N GLN A 556 34.08 2.28 18.16
CA GLN A 556 34.59 0.89 18.31
C GLN A 556 34.83 0.40 19.77
N GLU A 557 34.55 -0.91 19.93
CA GLU A 557 34.80 -1.85 21.04
C GLU A 557 33.75 -1.93 22.17
N ASP A 558 32.79 -2.84 21.92
CA ASP A 558 31.92 -3.68 22.77
C ASP A 558 31.28 -3.15 24.07
N GLN A 559 31.88 -2.25 24.85
CA GLN A 559 31.33 -1.92 26.17
C GLN A 559 30.12 -0.98 26.11
N VAL A 560 30.13 0.02 25.22
CA VAL A 560 29.03 1.00 25.13
C VAL A 560 27.81 0.38 24.44
N THR A 561 28.03 -0.47 23.44
CA THR A 561 27.00 -1.32 22.81
C THR A 561 26.43 -2.29 23.83
N GLU A 562 27.22 -3.11 24.54
CA GLU A 562 26.72 -3.94 25.65
C GLU A 562 25.94 -3.14 26.70
N ASN A 563 26.42 -1.95 27.08
CA ASN A 563 25.73 -1.06 28.01
C ASN A 563 24.44 -0.46 27.40
N LEU A 564 24.33 -0.34 26.08
CA LEU A 564 23.12 0.04 25.35
C LEU A 564 22.12 -1.12 25.28
N LEU A 565 22.64 -2.35 25.15
CA LEU A 565 21.91 -3.62 25.02
C LEU A 565 21.32 -4.11 26.37
N GLN A 566 21.89 -3.70 27.50
CA GLN A 566 21.43 -4.09 28.85
C GLN A 566 20.25 -3.27 29.41
N CYS A 567 19.68 -2.32 28.66
CA CYS A 567 18.74 -1.34 29.23
C CYS A 567 17.30 -1.85 29.46
N LEU A 568 16.96 -3.12 29.22
CA LEU A 568 15.62 -3.65 29.51
C LEU A 568 15.70 -5.03 30.20
N SER A 569 15.80 -4.97 31.53
CA SER A 569 15.40 -6.03 32.47
C SER A 569 14.56 -5.46 33.63
N LEU A 570 14.15 -4.18 33.58
CA LEU A 570 13.46 -3.50 34.69
C LEU A 570 11.94 -3.41 34.53
N LEU A 571 11.39 -3.62 33.34
CA LEU A 571 9.96 -3.42 33.05
C LEU A 571 9.20 -4.70 32.65
N ASP A 572 9.87 -5.84 32.45
CA ASP A 572 9.24 -7.10 32.01
C ASP A 572 8.88 -8.06 33.16
N ASP A 573 9.27 -7.74 34.40
CA ASP A 573 8.84 -8.50 35.58
C ASP A 573 7.47 -7.98 36.07
N GLY A 574 6.38 -8.44 35.45
CA GLY A 574 5.11 -8.50 36.17
C GLY A 574 3.81 -8.25 35.41
N ASN A 575 3.56 -8.93 34.27
CA ASN A 575 2.19 -8.96 33.76
C ASN A 575 1.65 -10.31 33.23
N ASP A 576 2.29 -11.44 33.55
CA ASP A 576 1.79 -12.77 33.15
C ASP A 576 1.14 -13.60 34.27
N ASP A 577 0.87 -13.02 35.45
CA ASP A 577 0.27 -13.76 36.58
C ASP A 577 -1.11 -13.24 37.01
N LEU A 578 -2.09 -13.26 36.10
CA LEU A 578 -3.50 -13.30 36.47
C LEU A 578 -4.29 -14.23 35.52
N ASN A 579 -3.99 -15.54 35.54
CA ASN A 579 -4.98 -16.63 35.40
C ASN A 579 -4.31 -18.01 35.38
N GLY A 580 -4.36 -18.77 36.49
CA GLY A 580 -4.17 -20.23 36.42
C GLY A 580 -3.56 -20.91 37.65
N PHE A 581 -4.41 -21.29 38.60
CA PHE A 581 -4.09 -22.21 39.70
C PHE A 581 -3.58 -23.59 39.20
N GLY A 582 -2.46 -24.10 39.76
CA GLY A 582 -2.30 -25.53 40.05
C GLY A 582 -1.08 -26.28 39.50
N GLY A 583 0.04 -26.24 40.24
CA GLY A 583 0.87 -27.39 40.63
C GLY A 583 1.59 -28.26 39.58
N ALA A 584 2.92 -28.15 39.53
CA ALA A 584 3.87 -29.25 39.78
C ALA A 584 5.32 -28.75 39.69
N THR A 585 6.05 -28.89 40.78
CA THR A 585 7.48 -28.61 40.92
C THR A 585 8.35 -29.51 40.03
N ALA A 586 9.18 -28.92 39.18
CA ALA A 586 10.38 -29.56 38.62
C ALA A 586 11.60 -28.65 38.88
N PRO A 587 12.75 -29.20 39.30
CA PRO A 587 13.88 -28.41 39.78
C PRO A 587 14.62 -27.78 38.59
N ALA A 588 14.93 -26.50 38.71
CA ALA A 588 15.77 -25.77 37.78
C ALA A 588 17.17 -26.42 37.71
N VAL A 589 17.51 -26.96 36.55
CA VAL A 589 18.89 -27.27 36.18
C VAL A 589 19.52 -25.97 35.74
N SER A 590 20.65 -25.61 36.35
CA SER A 590 21.46 -24.44 36.03
C SER A 590 22.04 -24.56 34.62
N THR A 591 21.33 -24.06 33.61
CA THR A 591 21.91 -23.69 32.32
C THR A 591 22.26 -22.21 32.36
N SER A 592 23.54 -21.92 32.16
CA SER A 592 24.18 -20.61 32.15
C SER A 592 23.77 -19.75 30.95
N SER A 593 22.48 -19.49 30.79
CA SER A 593 21.93 -18.49 29.88
C SER A 593 20.97 -17.64 30.68
N GLY A 594 21.43 -16.46 31.12
CA GLY A 594 20.53 -15.44 31.67
C GLY A 594 19.45 -15.07 30.64
N PRO A 595 18.34 -14.45 31.07
CA PRO A 595 17.34 -13.92 30.16
C PRO A 595 18.03 -12.98 29.16
N ALA A 596 17.84 -13.21 27.87
CA ALA A 596 18.46 -12.44 26.81
C ALA A 596 17.99 -10.98 26.89
N ALA A 597 18.90 -10.07 27.21
CA ALA A 597 18.61 -8.64 27.32
C ALA A 597 18.15 -8.08 25.97
N GLN A 598 16.99 -7.42 25.93
CA GLN A 598 16.44 -6.81 24.71
C GLN A 598 17.10 -5.47 24.39
N VAL A 599 17.58 -5.34 23.15
CA VAL A 599 18.26 -4.16 22.58
C VAL A 599 17.32 -2.95 22.44
N HIS A 600 17.77 -1.72 22.74
CA HIS A 600 17.03 -0.51 22.33
C HIS A 600 17.24 -0.21 20.84
N ILE A 601 16.43 -0.85 20.01
CA ILE A 601 16.52 -0.80 18.55
C ILE A 601 16.02 0.56 17.99
N GLY A 602 15.16 1.28 18.73
CA GLY A 602 14.45 2.47 18.24
C GLY A 602 15.36 3.62 17.80
N ILE A 603 16.45 3.91 18.50
CA ILE A 603 17.39 4.97 18.08
C ILE A 603 18.12 4.61 16.78
N LEU A 604 18.51 3.34 16.60
CA LEU A 604 19.19 2.88 15.38
C LEU A 604 18.25 2.94 14.18
N ARG A 605 16.98 2.54 14.34
CA ARG A 605 15.95 2.68 13.30
C ARG A 605 15.69 4.14 12.93
N SER A 606 15.63 5.04 13.92
CA SER A 606 15.51 6.48 13.64
C SER A 606 16.71 7.03 12.87
N LEU A 607 17.92 6.50 13.09
CA LEU A 607 19.11 6.85 12.31
C LEU A 607 19.05 6.27 10.88
N PHE A 608 18.53 5.05 10.68
CA PHE A 608 18.29 4.52 9.33
C PHE A 608 17.28 5.36 8.56
N PHE A 609 16.18 5.72 9.21
CA PHE A 609 15.16 6.61 8.64
C PHE A 609 15.75 7.99 8.29
N PHE A 610 16.48 8.60 9.23
CA PHE A 610 17.22 9.84 8.99
C PHE A 610 18.17 9.71 7.80
N CYS A 611 18.92 8.62 7.72
CA CYS A 611 19.85 8.44 6.62
C CYS A 611 19.15 8.27 5.26
N GLY A 612 18.02 7.55 5.24
CA GLY A 612 17.16 7.43 4.06
C GLY A 612 16.63 8.78 3.58
N CYS A 613 16.13 9.62 4.49
CA CYS A 613 15.66 10.96 4.17
C CYS A 613 16.78 11.87 3.66
N VAL A 614 17.95 11.88 4.32
CA VAL A 614 19.09 12.72 3.91
C VAL A 614 19.64 12.31 2.55
N TYR A 615 19.63 11.00 2.23
CA TYR A 615 20.09 10.49 0.94
C TYR A 615 19.32 11.09 -0.25
N GLU A 616 18.01 11.34 -0.08
CA GLU A 616 17.14 11.96 -1.09
C GLU A 616 17.38 13.47 -1.27
N THR A 617 18.27 14.07 -0.47
CA THR A 617 18.60 15.50 -0.52
C THR A 617 20.01 15.76 -1.08
N ASN A 618 20.31 17.03 -1.39
CA ASN A 618 21.66 17.48 -1.79
C ASN A 618 22.73 17.34 -0.68
N LEU A 619 22.33 17.04 0.56
CA LEU A 619 23.23 16.86 1.70
C LEU A 619 23.93 15.49 1.70
N SER A 620 23.52 14.57 0.82
CA SER A 620 24.11 13.24 0.66
C SER A 620 25.61 13.24 0.31
N ARG A 621 26.15 14.38 -0.15
CA ARG A 621 27.57 14.56 -0.51
C ARG A 621 28.48 14.96 0.65
N ARG A 622 27.93 15.14 1.85
CA ARG A 622 28.68 15.57 3.04
C ARG A 622 29.39 14.40 3.71
N GLU A 623 30.59 14.66 4.21
CA GLU A 623 31.43 13.66 4.89
C GLU A 623 30.76 13.14 6.17
N GLU A 624 30.08 14.02 6.91
CA GLU A 624 29.41 13.64 8.15
C GLU A 624 28.29 12.61 7.88
N PHE A 625 27.51 12.82 6.83
CA PHE A 625 26.43 11.91 6.44
C PHE A 625 26.97 10.58 5.92
N TYR A 626 28.04 10.64 5.12
CA TYR A 626 28.74 9.48 4.60
C TYR A 626 29.22 8.56 5.72
N ASP A 627 29.87 9.15 6.73
CA ASP A 627 30.40 8.40 7.87
C ASP A 627 29.30 7.73 8.70
N ILE A 628 28.20 8.44 9.00
CA ILE A 628 27.06 7.85 9.74
C ILE A 628 26.54 6.63 8.99
N THR A 629 26.23 6.81 7.71
CA THR A 629 25.58 5.79 6.87
C THR A 629 26.45 4.53 6.76
N VAL A 630 27.74 4.68 6.48
CA VAL A 630 28.67 3.55 6.36
C VAL A 630 28.87 2.87 7.71
N ASN A 631 29.02 3.63 8.80
CA ASN A 631 29.17 3.05 10.13
C ASN A 631 27.92 2.27 10.55
N LEU A 632 26.73 2.80 10.28
CA LEU A 632 25.46 2.19 10.65
C LEU A 632 25.25 0.85 9.91
N LEU A 633 25.49 0.82 8.60
CA LEU A 633 25.43 -0.41 7.79
C LEU A 633 26.44 -1.45 8.27
N CYS A 634 27.72 -1.06 8.45
CA CYS A 634 28.75 -1.97 8.96
C CYS A 634 28.42 -2.49 10.36
N TYR A 635 27.89 -1.62 11.22
CA TYR A 635 27.59 -1.95 12.61
C TYR A 635 26.47 -2.99 12.69
N VAL A 636 25.36 -2.78 11.96
CA VAL A 636 24.24 -3.73 11.96
C VAL A 636 24.63 -5.05 11.32
N TYR A 637 25.20 -5.03 10.11
CA TYR A 637 25.50 -6.29 9.41
C TYR A 637 26.59 -7.13 10.09
N ARG A 638 27.58 -6.51 10.75
CA ARG A 638 28.66 -7.26 11.40
C ARG A 638 28.31 -7.70 12.82
N TYR A 639 27.62 -6.87 13.60
CA TYR A 639 27.46 -7.11 15.04
C TYR A 639 26.01 -7.42 15.46
N HIS A 640 25.00 -7.00 14.69
CA HIS A 640 23.57 -7.12 15.06
C HIS A 640 22.73 -7.77 13.97
N SER A 641 23.33 -8.65 13.17
CA SER A 641 22.64 -9.30 12.05
C SER A 641 21.58 -10.34 12.49
N ASP A 642 21.54 -10.64 13.79
CA ASP A 642 20.50 -11.39 14.49
C ASP A 642 19.21 -10.57 14.70
N GLN A 643 19.29 -9.23 14.64
CA GLN A 643 18.15 -8.33 14.82
C GLN A 643 17.44 -8.06 13.49
N VAL A 644 16.37 -8.81 13.20
CA VAL A 644 15.64 -8.79 11.93
C VAL A 644 15.22 -7.38 11.50
N ALA A 645 14.61 -6.60 12.40
CA ALA A 645 14.14 -5.24 12.08
C ALA A 645 15.27 -4.31 11.59
N LEU A 646 16.46 -4.39 12.21
CA LEU A 646 17.61 -3.60 11.79
C LEU A 646 18.18 -4.05 10.46
N VAL A 647 18.19 -5.35 10.19
CA VAL A 647 18.65 -5.91 8.91
C VAL A 647 17.72 -5.46 7.77
N VAL A 648 16.40 -5.45 8.00
CA VAL A 648 15.43 -4.94 7.01
C VAL A 648 15.70 -3.46 6.70
N ASP A 649 15.83 -2.61 7.72
CA ASP A 649 16.12 -1.18 7.53
C ASP A 649 17.47 -0.95 6.81
N ALA A 650 18.49 -1.76 7.14
CA ALA A 650 19.78 -1.73 6.45
C ALA A 650 19.68 -2.15 4.98
N ASN A 651 18.89 -3.19 4.66
CA ASN A 651 18.68 -3.65 3.29
C ASN A 651 18.01 -2.57 2.43
N VAL A 652 17.02 -1.86 2.98
CA VAL A 652 16.34 -0.76 2.31
C VAL A 652 17.33 0.37 2.01
N LEU A 653 18.12 0.80 2.99
CA LEU A 653 19.11 1.85 2.81
C LEU A 653 20.19 1.45 1.80
N LEU A 654 20.71 0.22 1.88
CA LEU A 654 21.70 -0.29 0.94
C LEU A 654 21.16 -0.31 -0.49
N THR A 655 19.92 -0.77 -0.69
CA THR A 655 19.27 -0.79 -2.01
C THR A 655 19.12 0.62 -2.59
N ARG A 656 18.65 1.59 -1.78
CA ARG A 656 18.55 3.00 -2.20
C ARG A 656 19.89 3.59 -2.61
N ILE A 657 20.97 3.25 -1.90
CA ILE A 657 22.33 3.72 -2.23
C ILE A 657 22.74 3.25 -3.63
N VAL A 658 22.36 2.04 -4.03
CA VAL A 658 22.72 1.47 -5.33
C VAL A 658 21.79 1.96 -6.45
N ASP A 659 20.50 2.15 -6.19
CA ASP A 659 19.50 2.57 -7.21
C ASP A 659 19.65 4.03 -7.68
N PHE A 660 19.96 4.99 -6.78
CA PHE A 660 20.02 6.42 -7.14
C PHE A 660 21.47 6.88 -7.44
N GLY A 661 21.92 6.63 -8.67
CA GLY A 661 23.31 6.72 -9.14
C GLY A 661 24.01 8.10 -9.20
N SER A 662 23.57 9.16 -8.53
CA SER A 662 24.27 10.47 -8.54
C SER A 662 25.18 10.74 -7.32
N SER A 663 24.88 10.11 -6.17
CA SER A 663 25.69 10.17 -4.93
C SER A 663 26.31 8.81 -4.55
N GLY A 664 25.83 7.71 -5.15
CA GLY A 664 26.25 6.34 -4.81
C GLY A 664 27.75 6.06 -5.02
N THR A 665 28.43 6.74 -5.96
CA THR A 665 29.86 6.51 -6.24
C THR A 665 30.77 6.76 -5.04
N PHE A 666 30.43 7.72 -4.16
CA PHE A 666 31.17 7.96 -2.91
C PHE A 666 31.07 6.77 -1.95
N PHE A 667 29.87 6.15 -1.85
CA PHE A 667 29.59 4.99 -1.01
C PHE A 667 30.20 3.69 -1.55
N LEU A 668 30.24 3.51 -2.87
CA LEU A 668 30.85 2.34 -3.50
C LEU A 668 32.35 2.20 -3.15
N GLY A 669 33.07 3.32 -3.01
CA GLY A 669 34.49 3.35 -2.66
C GLY A 669 34.82 3.17 -1.18
N ALA A 670 33.83 3.02 -0.30
CA ALA A 670 34.06 3.00 1.15
C ALA A 670 34.96 1.81 1.57
N GLY A 671 36.06 2.12 2.27
CA GLY A 671 36.99 1.11 2.80
C GLY A 671 36.37 0.26 3.90
N LYS A 672 35.51 0.83 4.77
CA LYS A 672 34.80 0.07 5.81
C LYS A 672 33.85 -0.98 5.23
N LEU A 673 33.24 -0.71 4.07
CA LEU A 673 32.41 -1.68 3.36
C LEU A 673 33.23 -2.81 2.71
N MET A 674 34.53 -2.63 2.45
CA MET A 674 35.41 -3.78 2.12
C MET A 674 35.51 -4.75 3.28
N GLY A 675 35.59 -4.24 4.51
CA GLY A 675 35.54 -5.10 5.69
C GLY A 675 34.24 -5.92 5.73
N LEU A 676 33.10 -5.33 5.37
CA LEU A 676 31.84 -6.09 5.27
C LEU A 676 31.94 -7.18 4.21
N ILE A 677 32.47 -6.88 3.02
CA ILE A 677 32.70 -7.85 1.94
C ILE A 677 33.59 -9.00 2.41
N GLU A 678 34.70 -8.70 3.10
CA GLU A 678 35.60 -9.71 3.67
C GLU A 678 34.90 -10.57 4.72
N ALA A 679 34.11 -9.97 5.62
CA ALA A 679 33.35 -10.70 6.63
C ALA A 679 32.31 -11.65 6.00
N VAL A 680 31.63 -11.23 4.92
CA VAL A 680 30.70 -12.07 4.15
C VAL A 680 31.46 -13.21 3.48
N LYS A 681 32.60 -12.90 2.85
CA LYS A 681 33.49 -13.89 2.22
C LYS A 681 34.01 -14.91 3.24
N GLU A 682 34.34 -14.50 4.46
CA GLU A 682 34.83 -15.38 5.53
C GLU A 682 33.71 -16.10 6.29
N GLY A 683 32.44 -15.77 6.03
CA GLY A 683 31.29 -16.42 6.67
C GLY A 683 31.08 -16.00 8.13
N GLN A 684 31.51 -14.80 8.50
CA GLN A 684 31.49 -14.28 9.86
C GLN A 684 30.15 -13.66 10.27
N LEU A 685 29.21 -13.43 9.34
CA LEU A 685 27.91 -12.84 9.67
C LEU A 685 26.97 -13.88 10.31
N PRO A 686 26.46 -13.64 11.54
CA PRO A 686 25.45 -14.50 12.16
C PRO A 686 24.24 -14.78 11.27
N LEU A 687 23.71 -13.78 10.56
CA LEU A 687 22.59 -13.92 9.62
C LEU A 687 22.82 -14.97 8.53
N LEU A 688 24.08 -15.18 8.11
CA LEU A 688 24.45 -16.10 7.03
C LEU A 688 24.84 -17.50 7.53
N GLN A 689 25.05 -17.67 8.84
CA GLN A 689 25.42 -18.95 9.44
C GLN A 689 24.21 -19.89 9.51
N THR A 690 24.41 -21.15 9.14
CA THR A 690 23.41 -22.20 9.33
C THR A 690 23.35 -22.56 10.82
N PRO A 691 22.15 -22.64 11.44
CA PRO A 691 22.04 -22.96 12.87
C PRO A 691 22.70 -24.32 13.14
N SER A 692 23.80 -24.30 13.88
CA SER A 692 24.72 -25.43 14.04
C SER A 692 24.26 -26.48 15.07
N THR A 693 23.03 -26.39 15.61
CA THR A 693 22.51 -27.32 16.61
C THR A 693 21.04 -27.67 16.37
N PRO A 694 20.71 -28.95 16.12
CA PRO A 694 19.32 -29.43 16.11
C PRO A 694 18.84 -29.55 17.56
N GLN A 695 18.25 -28.50 18.13
CA GLN A 695 17.66 -28.57 19.47
C GLN A 695 16.23 -29.12 19.47
N PHE A 696 15.58 -29.23 18.31
CA PHE A 696 14.28 -29.86 18.17
C PHE A 696 14.30 -30.81 16.97
N GLY A 697 13.54 -31.91 17.08
CA GLY A 697 13.56 -33.05 16.16
C GLY A 697 13.51 -32.65 14.68
N ALA A 698 14.07 -33.53 13.85
CA ALA A 698 14.37 -33.36 12.42
C ALA A 698 13.21 -32.99 11.46
N ALA A 699 12.07 -32.50 11.96
CA ALA A 699 10.89 -32.19 11.17
C ALA A 699 10.73 -30.70 10.81
N ASP A 700 11.33 -29.74 11.52
CA ASP A 700 11.14 -28.30 11.23
C ASP A 700 12.44 -27.48 11.33
N LEU A 701 13.36 -27.69 10.36
CA LEU A 701 14.53 -26.82 10.11
C LEU A 701 14.15 -25.57 9.29
N ARG A 702 12.96 -24.99 9.50
CA ARG A 702 12.53 -23.77 8.82
C ARG A 702 12.92 -22.56 9.66
N LEU A 703 13.64 -21.61 9.03
CA LEU A 703 13.83 -20.29 9.61
C LEU A 703 12.45 -19.62 9.79
N PRO A 704 12.26 -18.81 10.86
CA PRO A 704 11.10 -17.93 10.95
C PRO A 704 10.99 -17.06 9.68
N SER A 705 9.77 -16.83 9.19
CA SER A 705 9.52 -16.12 7.91
C SER A 705 10.25 -14.78 7.84
N GLU A 706 10.22 -14.02 8.93
CA GLU A 706 10.82 -12.69 9.01
C GLU A 706 12.36 -12.74 8.91
N VAL A 707 13.01 -13.74 9.53
CA VAL A 707 14.46 -13.94 9.45
C VAL A 707 14.85 -14.35 8.03
N ALA A 708 14.06 -15.23 7.39
CA ALA A 708 14.28 -15.64 6.02
C ALA A 708 14.15 -14.44 5.05
N GLU A 709 13.13 -13.61 5.21
CA GLU A 709 12.94 -12.40 4.41
C GLU A 709 14.09 -11.40 4.57
N ALA A 710 14.54 -11.13 5.80
CA ALA A 710 15.68 -10.26 6.05
C ALA A 710 16.98 -10.79 5.45
N ARG A 711 17.22 -12.11 5.54
CA ARG A 711 18.35 -12.79 4.91
C ARG A 711 18.31 -12.71 3.39
N HIS A 712 17.17 -13.02 2.77
CA HIS A 712 17.00 -12.95 1.32
C HIS A 712 17.11 -11.52 0.80
N GLY A 713 16.54 -10.54 1.53
CA GLY A 713 16.69 -9.12 1.26
C GLY A 713 18.16 -8.69 1.29
N PHE A 714 18.92 -9.16 2.28
CA PHE A 714 20.35 -8.89 2.39
C PHE A 714 21.12 -9.46 1.21
N LEU A 715 20.94 -10.75 0.89
CA LEU A 715 21.63 -11.38 -0.25
C LEU A 715 21.34 -10.69 -1.57
N THR A 716 20.10 -10.26 -1.78
CA THR A 716 19.68 -9.51 -2.97
C THR A 716 20.37 -8.15 -3.05
N ALA A 717 20.25 -7.33 -1.99
CA ALA A 717 20.83 -5.98 -1.94
C ALA A 717 22.37 -6.01 -1.95
N PHE A 718 22.98 -6.95 -1.25
CA PHE A 718 24.43 -7.14 -1.19
C PHE A 718 25.00 -7.57 -2.54
N THR A 719 24.35 -8.50 -3.25
CA THR A 719 24.80 -8.92 -4.60
C THR A 719 24.79 -7.73 -5.55
N PHE A 720 23.71 -6.94 -5.55
CA PHE A 720 23.60 -5.75 -6.39
C PHE A 720 24.65 -4.67 -6.04
N TYR A 721 24.88 -4.46 -4.73
CA TYR A 721 25.94 -3.57 -4.24
C TYR A 721 27.33 -3.99 -4.71
N VAL A 722 27.69 -5.27 -4.54
CA VAL A 722 29.02 -5.78 -4.92
C VAL A 722 29.24 -5.68 -6.42
N GLU A 723 28.24 -6.02 -7.21
CA GLU A 723 28.28 -5.90 -8.66
C GLU A 723 28.52 -4.44 -9.08
N THR A 724 27.72 -3.52 -8.54
CA THR A 724 27.86 -2.08 -8.85
C THR A 724 29.22 -1.53 -8.42
N ARG A 725 29.77 -2.02 -7.30
CA ARG A 725 31.11 -1.68 -6.82
C ARG A 725 32.21 -2.18 -7.76
N TYR A 726 32.08 -3.39 -8.30
CA TYR A 726 33.02 -3.95 -9.27
C TYR A 726 33.06 -3.14 -10.56
N TYR A 727 31.89 -2.80 -11.13
CA TYR A 727 31.81 -1.98 -12.36
C TYR A 727 32.25 -0.53 -12.14
N ALA A 728 32.19 -0.02 -10.91
CA ALA A 728 32.79 1.26 -10.54
C ALA A 728 34.32 1.20 -10.38
N GLY A 729 34.95 0.04 -10.56
CA GLY A 729 36.41 -0.15 -10.53
C GLY A 729 37.02 -0.39 -9.15
N PHE A 730 36.19 -0.68 -8.13
CA PHE A 730 36.65 -0.97 -6.78
C PHE A 730 36.83 -2.48 -6.55
N PRO A 731 37.73 -2.90 -5.64
CA PRO A 731 37.92 -4.32 -5.33
C PRO A 731 36.69 -4.94 -4.67
N ILE A 732 36.44 -6.23 -4.94
CA ILE A 732 35.31 -7.01 -4.40
C ILE A 732 35.69 -8.39 -3.83
N ALA A 733 36.98 -8.73 -3.86
CA ALA A 733 37.53 -9.98 -3.32
C ALA A 733 36.83 -11.28 -3.78
N ASP A 734 36.25 -11.32 -4.98
CA ASP A 734 35.52 -12.46 -5.54
C ASP A 734 34.41 -13.02 -4.63
N VAL A 735 33.79 -12.15 -3.82
CA VAL A 735 32.80 -12.56 -2.80
C VAL A 735 31.55 -13.20 -3.41
N ILE A 736 31.09 -12.76 -4.58
CA ILE A 736 29.88 -13.32 -5.23
C ILE A 736 30.13 -14.79 -5.58
N SER A 737 31.25 -15.10 -6.23
CA SER A 737 31.61 -16.50 -6.55
C SER A 737 31.76 -17.33 -5.28
N THR A 738 32.39 -16.79 -4.23
CA THR A 738 32.54 -17.49 -2.94
C THR A 738 31.19 -17.79 -2.29
N LEU A 739 30.24 -16.84 -2.34
CA LEU A 739 28.89 -17.02 -1.82
C LEU A 739 28.11 -18.07 -2.61
N THR A 740 28.16 -18.00 -3.94
CA THR A 740 27.50 -18.97 -4.82
C THR A 740 28.04 -20.39 -4.62
N GLU A 741 29.36 -20.56 -4.58
CA GLU A 741 30.01 -21.87 -4.34
C GLU A 741 29.66 -22.41 -2.94
N ARG A 742 29.54 -21.56 -1.93
CA ARG A 742 29.11 -21.95 -0.58
C ARG A 742 27.67 -22.46 -0.54
N CYS A 743 26.78 -21.95 -1.39
CA CYS A 743 25.42 -22.49 -1.50
C CYS A 743 25.42 -23.91 -2.12
N PHE A 744 26.37 -24.21 -3.00
CA PHE A 744 26.53 -25.53 -3.63
C PHE A 744 27.35 -26.54 -2.81
N ASP A 745 27.88 -26.17 -1.65
CA ASP A 745 28.62 -27.08 -0.77
C ASP A 745 27.78 -28.31 -0.41
N ASP A 746 28.30 -29.51 -0.74
CA ASP A 746 27.63 -30.80 -0.55
C ASP A 746 27.10 -30.97 0.87
N ALA A 747 27.88 -30.55 1.87
CA ALA A 747 27.51 -30.66 3.27
C ALA A 747 26.31 -29.77 3.64
N ARG A 748 26.19 -28.58 3.04
CA ARG A 748 25.08 -27.66 3.28
C ARG A 748 23.82 -28.07 2.54
N MET A 749 23.99 -28.46 1.27
CA MET A 749 22.90 -28.95 0.43
C MET A 749 22.26 -30.23 0.98
N GLN A 750 23.02 -31.11 1.64
CA GLN A 750 22.46 -32.29 2.30
C GLN A 750 21.72 -32.00 3.62
N VAL A 751 22.07 -30.91 4.31
CA VAL A 751 21.49 -30.56 5.63
C VAL A 751 20.25 -29.67 5.50
N ASN A 752 20.26 -28.69 4.60
CA ASN A 752 19.12 -27.80 4.36
C ASN A 752 19.05 -27.33 2.90
N PRO A 753 18.63 -28.20 1.96
CA PRO A 753 18.62 -27.87 0.54
C PRO A 753 17.66 -26.74 0.18
N ARG A 754 16.55 -26.63 0.92
CA ARG A 754 15.53 -25.58 0.70
C ARG A 754 16.11 -24.19 0.94
N LEU A 755 16.81 -24.00 2.06
CA LEU A 755 17.48 -22.73 2.36
C LEU A 755 18.54 -22.39 1.32
N SER A 756 19.34 -23.38 0.87
CA SER A 756 20.32 -23.16 -0.19
C SER A 756 19.69 -22.69 -1.50
N PHE A 757 18.56 -23.28 -1.93
CA PHE A 757 17.86 -22.83 -3.13
C PHE A 757 17.22 -21.45 -2.96
N GLN A 758 16.71 -21.12 -1.77
CA GLN A 758 16.16 -19.80 -1.47
C GLN A 758 17.26 -18.71 -1.46
N ASP A 759 18.44 -19.02 -0.90
CA ASP A 759 19.62 -18.15 -0.96
C ASP A 759 20.09 -17.95 -2.40
N LEU A 760 20.17 -19.03 -3.19
CA LEU A 760 20.50 -18.95 -4.61
C LEU A 760 19.51 -18.08 -5.38
N LYS A 761 18.20 -18.22 -5.11
CA LYS A 761 17.15 -17.35 -5.67
C LYS A 761 17.37 -15.88 -5.30
N ALA A 762 17.70 -15.59 -4.04
CA ALA A 762 17.98 -14.22 -3.58
C ALA A 762 19.22 -13.62 -4.25
N ILE A 763 20.31 -14.39 -4.35
CA ILE A 763 21.53 -13.98 -5.09
C ILE A 763 21.19 -13.70 -6.56
N THR A 764 20.49 -14.62 -7.25
CA THR A 764 20.07 -14.43 -8.65
C THR A 764 19.21 -13.18 -8.84
N LYS A 765 18.30 -12.87 -7.91
CA LYS A 765 17.50 -11.64 -7.96
C LYS A 765 18.36 -10.38 -7.85
N GLY A 766 19.48 -10.42 -7.12
CA GLY A 766 20.40 -9.30 -6.99
C GLY A 766 21.31 -9.06 -8.19
N ILE A 767 21.36 -9.97 -9.17
CA ILE A 767 22.19 -9.84 -10.37
C ILE A 767 21.53 -8.90 -11.39
N HIS A 768 22.28 -7.90 -11.83
CA HIS A 768 21.87 -6.87 -12.79
C HIS A 768 22.83 -6.70 -13.97
N GLN A 769 23.93 -7.46 -14.04
CA GLN A 769 24.91 -7.40 -15.13
C GLN A 769 25.22 -8.79 -15.72
N PRO A 770 25.55 -8.86 -17.03
CA PRO A 770 25.74 -10.12 -17.74
C PRO A 770 26.95 -10.93 -17.25
N ASP A 771 28.06 -10.28 -16.86
CA ASP A 771 29.28 -11.01 -16.45
C ASP A 771 29.04 -11.78 -15.13
N THR A 772 28.37 -11.15 -14.16
CA THR A 772 28.01 -11.78 -12.88
C THR A 772 27.06 -12.96 -13.10
N LEU A 773 26.10 -12.82 -14.02
CA LEU A 773 25.21 -13.90 -14.40
C LEU A 773 25.99 -15.07 -15.02
N GLN A 774 26.96 -14.78 -15.90
CA GLN A 774 27.79 -15.82 -16.50
C GLN A 774 28.60 -16.59 -15.44
N LEU A 775 29.18 -15.91 -14.45
CA LEU A 775 29.88 -16.56 -13.34
C LEU A 775 28.96 -17.51 -12.56
N MET A 776 27.71 -17.10 -12.33
CA MET A 776 26.72 -17.95 -11.68
C MET A 776 26.38 -19.18 -12.52
N LEU A 777 26.17 -19.00 -13.84
CA LEU A 777 25.89 -20.10 -14.76
C LEU A 777 27.03 -21.12 -14.83
N GLU A 778 28.28 -20.66 -14.85
CA GLU A 778 29.45 -21.54 -14.84
C GLU A 778 29.55 -22.35 -13.54
N SER A 779 29.21 -21.77 -12.38
CA SER A 779 29.17 -22.47 -11.10
C SER A 779 28.05 -23.53 -11.08
N ILE A 780 26.86 -23.21 -11.60
CA ILE A 780 25.74 -24.15 -11.71
C ILE A 780 26.11 -25.36 -12.56
N ILE A 781 26.76 -25.14 -13.69
CA ILE A 781 27.15 -26.22 -14.61
C ILE A 781 28.13 -27.20 -13.93
N ARG A 782 29.04 -26.70 -13.08
CA ARG A 782 29.95 -27.55 -12.30
C ARG A 782 29.22 -28.39 -11.25
N HIS A 783 28.14 -27.85 -10.67
CA HIS A 783 27.42 -28.45 -9.53
C HIS A 783 26.03 -29.02 -9.89
N LYS A 784 25.71 -29.16 -11.17
CA LYS A 784 24.39 -29.64 -11.65
C LYS A 784 24.04 -31.03 -11.12
N ASP A 785 25.04 -31.91 -10.99
CA ASP A 785 24.85 -33.27 -10.48
C ASP A 785 24.49 -33.30 -8.99
N VAL A 786 25.05 -32.37 -8.20
CA VAL A 786 24.74 -32.20 -6.77
C VAL A 786 23.30 -31.75 -6.60
N CYS A 787 22.91 -30.67 -7.29
CA CYS A 787 21.54 -30.17 -7.28
C CYS A 787 20.52 -31.25 -7.69
N TRP A 788 20.86 -32.04 -8.71
CA TRP A 788 20.04 -33.12 -9.20
C TRP A 788 19.91 -34.28 -8.20
N ALA A 789 21.00 -34.67 -7.53
CA ALA A 789 20.98 -35.71 -6.51
C ALA A 789 20.09 -35.33 -5.31
N VAL A 790 20.18 -34.08 -4.85
CA VAL A 790 19.39 -33.54 -3.74
C VAL A 790 17.89 -33.63 -4.03
N VAL A 791 17.44 -33.18 -5.19
CA VAL A 791 16.01 -33.14 -5.55
C VAL A 791 15.42 -34.54 -5.75
N ARG A 792 16.25 -35.51 -6.13
CA ARG A 792 15.86 -36.93 -6.16
C ARG A 792 15.64 -37.52 -4.78
N CYS A 793 16.38 -37.06 -3.78
CA CYS A 793 16.30 -37.55 -2.41
C CYS A 793 15.23 -36.81 -1.58
N GLU A 794 15.06 -35.50 -1.80
CA GLU A 794 14.12 -34.66 -1.06
C GLU A 794 13.17 -33.92 -2.03
N ALA A 795 12.04 -34.54 -2.33
CA ALA A 795 11.05 -33.97 -3.24
C ALA A 795 10.47 -32.63 -2.76
N ALA A 796 10.49 -32.35 -1.46
CA ALA A 796 10.03 -31.07 -0.90
C ALA A 796 10.93 -29.88 -1.32
N ALA A 797 12.20 -30.12 -1.67
CA ALA A 797 13.10 -29.09 -2.15
C ALA A 797 12.89 -28.72 -3.64
N ALA A 798 12.12 -29.52 -4.38
CA ALA A 798 11.86 -29.29 -5.79
C ALA A 798 11.17 -27.93 -6.06
N ALA A 799 10.24 -27.52 -5.18
CA ALA A 799 9.53 -26.25 -5.33
C ALA A 799 10.49 -25.04 -5.23
N ASP A 800 11.36 -25.02 -4.20
CA ASP A 800 12.35 -23.96 -4.01
C ASP A 800 13.39 -23.94 -5.16
N MET A 801 13.77 -25.12 -5.67
CA MET A 801 14.64 -25.22 -6.85
C MET A 801 13.98 -24.67 -8.11
N ILE A 802 12.72 -25.01 -8.39
CA ILE A 802 11.96 -24.49 -9.53
C ILE A 802 11.85 -22.95 -9.43
N ALA A 803 11.61 -22.44 -8.22
CA ALA A 803 11.52 -21.01 -7.97
C ALA A 803 12.85 -20.28 -8.21
N TRP A 804 13.98 -20.90 -7.87
CA TRP A 804 15.31 -20.39 -8.21
C TRP A 804 15.57 -20.44 -9.72
N LEU A 805 15.30 -21.57 -10.39
CA LEU A 805 15.46 -21.74 -11.83
C LEU A 805 14.61 -20.74 -12.62
N SER A 806 13.41 -20.43 -12.13
CA SER A 806 12.53 -19.42 -12.72
C SER A 806 13.15 -18.02 -12.69
N ALA A 807 13.71 -17.60 -11.54
CA ALA A 807 14.45 -16.36 -11.43
C ALA A 807 15.68 -16.33 -12.36
N LEU A 808 16.41 -17.44 -12.45
CA LEU A 808 17.59 -17.57 -13.29
C LEU A 808 17.26 -17.50 -14.78
N CYS A 809 16.22 -18.19 -15.23
CA CYS A 809 15.71 -18.13 -16.60
C CYS A 809 15.30 -16.70 -16.96
N SER A 810 14.57 -16.03 -16.06
CA SER A 810 14.12 -14.65 -16.26
C SER A 810 15.29 -13.68 -16.41
N ARG A 811 16.31 -13.79 -15.56
CA ARG A 811 17.55 -12.97 -15.66
C ARG A 811 18.35 -13.29 -16.92
N SER A 812 18.42 -14.56 -17.31
CA SER A 812 19.08 -14.99 -18.54
C SER A 812 18.37 -14.48 -19.79
N CYS A 813 17.04 -14.36 -19.76
CA CYS A 813 16.28 -13.72 -20.84
C CYS A 813 16.58 -12.23 -20.97
N GLN A 814 16.90 -11.55 -19.87
CA GLN A 814 17.14 -10.10 -19.84
C GLN A 814 18.56 -9.71 -20.28
N TYR A 815 19.56 -10.48 -19.86
CA TYR A 815 20.97 -10.06 -19.96
C TYR A 815 21.81 -10.83 -20.99
N MET A 816 21.31 -11.90 -21.60
CA MET A 816 22.08 -12.66 -22.58
C MET A 816 21.85 -12.16 -24.00
N ASP A 817 22.93 -11.71 -24.65
CA ASP A 817 22.91 -11.22 -26.04
C ASP A 817 22.69 -12.34 -27.07
N GLU A 818 21.92 -12.03 -28.11
CA GLU A 818 21.60 -12.94 -29.23
C GLU A 818 22.83 -13.30 -30.09
N GLU A 819 23.87 -12.45 -30.09
CA GLU A 819 25.03 -12.58 -30.98
C GLU A 819 26.11 -13.53 -30.47
N ASN A 820 26.10 -13.89 -29.16
CA ASN A 820 27.14 -14.67 -28.49
C ASN A 820 26.59 -15.93 -27.82
N LEU A 821 25.97 -16.82 -28.61
CA LEU A 821 25.47 -18.11 -28.11
C LEU A 821 26.63 -19.00 -27.61
N SER A 822 26.75 -19.19 -26.30
CA SER A 822 27.78 -20.01 -25.64
C SER A 822 27.28 -21.43 -25.31
N THR A 823 28.19 -22.36 -25.01
CA THR A 823 27.84 -23.72 -24.54
C THR A 823 27.01 -23.71 -23.24
N THR A 824 27.20 -22.69 -22.41
CA THR A 824 26.60 -22.59 -21.07
C THR A 824 25.08 -22.38 -21.10
N GLN A 825 24.56 -21.64 -22.09
CA GLN A 825 23.11 -21.43 -22.31
C GLN A 825 22.36 -22.74 -22.60
N TRP A 826 23.01 -23.63 -23.35
CA TRP A 826 22.47 -24.94 -23.69
C TRP A 826 22.38 -25.85 -22.47
N GLU A 827 23.44 -25.85 -21.65
CA GLU A 827 23.49 -26.64 -20.42
C GLU A 827 22.45 -26.16 -19.40
N LEU A 828 22.18 -24.85 -19.33
CA LEU A 828 21.10 -24.32 -18.51
C LEU A 828 19.73 -24.83 -18.95
N THR A 829 19.38 -24.67 -20.24
CA THR A 829 18.12 -25.18 -20.80
C THR A 829 17.99 -26.68 -20.53
N SER A 830 19.09 -27.41 -20.71
CA SER A 830 19.17 -28.84 -20.47
C SER A 830 18.85 -29.22 -19.03
N PHE A 831 19.48 -28.54 -18.10
CA PHE A 831 19.31 -28.78 -16.68
C PHE A 831 17.86 -28.52 -16.23
N VAL A 832 17.30 -27.37 -16.61
CA VAL A 832 15.92 -26.97 -16.28
C VAL A 832 14.89 -27.96 -16.84
N MET A 833 15.05 -28.39 -18.10
CA MET A 833 14.16 -29.38 -18.73
C MET A 833 14.16 -30.71 -17.97
N ASN A 834 15.34 -31.20 -17.58
CA ASN A 834 15.48 -32.46 -16.85
C ASN A 834 14.84 -32.37 -15.44
N VAL A 835 15.05 -31.26 -14.73
CA VAL A 835 14.42 -30.94 -13.43
C VAL A 835 12.91 -30.97 -13.53
N LEU A 836 12.33 -30.24 -14.48
CA LEU A 836 10.88 -30.17 -14.62
C LEU A 836 10.27 -31.49 -15.10
N CYS A 837 10.91 -32.20 -16.03
CA CYS A 837 10.48 -33.55 -16.43
C CYS A 837 10.43 -34.51 -15.23
N PHE A 838 11.47 -34.53 -14.39
CA PHE A 838 11.50 -35.37 -13.19
C PHE A 838 10.39 -34.98 -12.20
N TYR A 839 10.22 -33.67 -11.96
CA TYR A 839 9.17 -33.16 -11.10
C TYR A 839 7.77 -33.57 -11.58
N PHE A 840 7.48 -33.44 -12.88
CA PHE A 840 6.22 -33.87 -13.47
C PHE A 840 6.00 -35.38 -13.34
N SER A 841 7.03 -36.21 -13.56
CA SER A 841 6.93 -37.66 -13.32
C SER A 841 6.59 -37.96 -11.86
N TYR A 842 7.29 -37.31 -10.92
CA TYR A 842 7.06 -37.48 -9.48
C TYR A 842 5.61 -37.15 -9.08
N LEU A 843 5.07 -36.02 -9.57
CA LEU A 843 3.69 -35.61 -9.32
C LEU A 843 2.66 -36.64 -9.83
N SER A 844 2.93 -37.34 -10.92
CA SER A 844 2.02 -38.38 -11.44
C SER A 844 2.04 -39.69 -10.66
N TYR A 845 3.15 -40.03 -9.99
CA TYR A 845 3.23 -41.26 -9.17
C TYR A 845 2.44 -41.15 -7.86
N LEU A 846 2.34 -39.95 -7.28
CA LEU A 846 1.52 -39.67 -6.09
C LEU A 846 0.01 -39.86 -6.35
N SER A 847 -0.43 -39.77 -7.60
CA SER A 847 -1.84 -39.87 -8.02
C SER A 847 -2.35 -41.32 -8.19
N SER A 848 -1.47 -42.32 -8.13
CA SER A 848 -1.84 -43.72 -8.38
C SER A 848 -2.20 -44.43 -7.07
N PRO A 849 -3.42 -44.95 -6.89
CA PRO A 849 -3.76 -45.71 -5.70
C PRO A 849 -2.94 -47.00 -5.67
N MET A 850 -1.98 -47.10 -4.75
CA MET A 850 -1.31 -48.36 -4.42
C MET A 850 -2.35 -49.39 -3.99
N THR A 851 -2.64 -50.36 -4.84
CA THR A 851 -3.03 -51.70 -4.39
C THR A 851 -1.87 -52.28 -3.60
N THR A 852 -2.10 -52.45 -2.30
CA THR A 852 -1.24 -53.20 -1.38
C THR A 852 -0.97 -54.63 -1.89
N ALA A 853 0.28 -55.08 -1.71
CA ALA A 853 0.83 -56.44 -1.79
C ALA A 853 1.49 -56.87 -3.13
N SER A 854 2.81 -56.65 -3.24
CA SER A 854 3.80 -57.74 -3.16
C SER A 854 5.22 -57.16 -3.12
N ASP A 855 6.08 -57.75 -2.29
CA ASP A 855 7.49 -57.38 -2.11
C ASP A 855 8.25 -57.31 -3.44
N GLY A 856 8.83 -56.13 -3.72
CA GLY A 856 9.73 -55.92 -4.85
C GLY A 856 10.27 -54.51 -4.86
N ALA A 857 11.42 -54.29 -4.22
CA ALA A 857 12.17 -53.04 -4.32
C ALA A 857 12.52 -52.71 -5.79
N PRO A 858 12.40 -51.46 -6.26
CA PRO A 858 12.97 -51.07 -7.53
C PRO A 858 14.49 -50.96 -7.36
N ALA A 859 15.22 -51.97 -7.85
CA ALA A 859 16.68 -51.97 -7.87
C ALA A 859 17.18 -51.05 -8.99
N PHE A 860 17.61 -49.84 -8.64
CA PHE A 860 18.60 -49.09 -9.43
C PHE A 860 19.97 -49.36 -8.80
N GLY A 861 20.72 -50.29 -9.39
CA GLY A 861 22.02 -50.75 -8.88
C GLY A 861 23.16 -49.75 -9.14
N ALA A 862 23.89 -49.43 -8.08
CA ALA A 862 25.22 -48.82 -8.12
C ALA A 862 26.27 -49.80 -8.70
N PRO A 863 27.41 -49.32 -9.24
CA PRO A 863 28.42 -50.19 -9.83
C PRO A 863 29.22 -50.88 -8.72
N SER A 864 29.45 -52.18 -8.86
CA SER A 864 30.52 -52.88 -8.14
C SER A 864 31.30 -53.77 -9.09
N SER A 865 32.59 -53.79 -8.83
CA SER A 865 33.72 -54.23 -9.63
C SER A 865 33.84 -55.74 -9.92
N ALA A 866 34.56 -56.03 -11.01
CA ALA A 866 35.46 -57.17 -11.26
C ALA A 866 35.02 -58.22 -12.32
N ASP A 867 35.76 -58.18 -13.44
CA ASP A 867 36.26 -59.25 -14.33
C ASP A 867 35.44 -60.54 -14.57
N ALA A 868 35.01 -60.74 -15.83
CA ALA A 868 35.68 -61.64 -16.79
C ALA A 868 34.76 -62.04 -17.96
N GLY A 869 35.27 -61.94 -19.20
CA GLY A 869 34.99 -62.93 -20.25
C GLY A 869 33.87 -62.69 -21.28
N VAL A 870 34.20 -61.97 -22.36
CA VAL A 870 33.98 -62.35 -23.78
C VAL A 870 32.55 -62.75 -24.23
N MET A 871 31.82 -61.83 -24.87
CA MET A 871 31.44 -61.86 -26.31
C MET A 871 30.34 -60.81 -26.59
N LEU A 872 30.55 -59.98 -27.61
CA LEU A 872 29.51 -59.16 -28.24
C LEU A 872 28.37 -60.06 -28.74
N PRO A 873 27.12 -59.59 -28.64
CA PRO A 873 26.42 -59.31 -29.88
C PRO A 873 25.67 -57.97 -29.89
N GLU A 874 25.82 -57.33 -31.05
CA GLU A 874 24.95 -56.41 -31.78
C GLU A 874 23.56 -56.07 -31.21
N ILE A 875 23.30 -54.76 -31.20
CA ILE A 875 22.06 -54.07 -31.63
C ILE A 875 20.74 -54.73 -31.18
N ALA A 876 20.09 -54.15 -30.18
CA ALA A 876 18.67 -54.37 -29.93
C ALA A 876 18.01 -53.09 -29.38
N ASP A 877 17.37 -52.38 -30.30
CA ASP A 877 16.19 -51.52 -30.19
C ASP A 877 15.66 -51.19 -28.78
N SER A 878 15.77 -49.91 -28.43
CA SER A 878 14.90 -49.22 -27.48
C SER A 878 13.46 -49.15 -28.04
N SER A 879 12.76 -50.28 -28.02
CA SER A 879 11.32 -50.33 -28.28
C SER A 879 10.58 -50.46 -26.94
N PHE A 880 10.18 -49.32 -26.39
CA PHE A 880 9.20 -49.29 -25.31
C PHE A 880 7.88 -49.80 -25.89
N VAL A 881 7.47 -51.01 -25.50
CA VAL A 881 6.28 -51.69 -26.01
C VAL A 881 5.04 -50.87 -25.64
N MET A 882 4.43 -50.23 -26.65
CA MET A 882 3.06 -49.72 -26.57
C MET A 882 2.09 -50.90 -26.49
N ASN A 883 1.50 -51.13 -25.33
CA ASN A 883 0.27 -51.90 -25.24
C ASN A 883 -0.90 -50.98 -25.60
N GLY A 884 -1.63 -51.35 -26.65
CA GLY A 884 -2.79 -50.64 -27.15
C GLY A 884 -4.04 -50.85 -26.29
N GLY A 885 -4.81 -49.78 -26.11
CA GLY A 885 -6.17 -49.81 -25.56
C GLY A 885 -6.42 -48.68 -24.57
N SER A 886 -7.22 -47.69 -25.00
CA SER A 886 -7.72 -46.54 -24.23
C SER A 886 -6.74 -45.36 -24.08
N THR A 887 -7.28 -44.15 -24.26
CA THR A 887 -6.63 -42.84 -24.21
C THR A 887 -5.70 -42.68 -23.00
N SER A 888 -4.39 -42.85 -23.16
CA SER A 888 -3.42 -42.60 -22.10
C SER A 888 -2.91 -41.16 -22.18
N THR A 889 -3.26 -40.34 -21.20
CA THR A 889 -2.56 -39.07 -20.94
C THR A 889 -1.17 -39.41 -20.36
N PHE A 890 -0.12 -38.72 -20.80
CA PHE A 890 1.26 -38.93 -20.31
C PHE A 890 1.39 -38.70 -18.80
N PHE A 891 0.54 -37.84 -18.24
CA PHE A 891 0.49 -37.51 -16.82
C PHE A 891 -0.97 -37.50 -16.35
N SER A 892 -1.16 -37.60 -15.04
CA SER A 892 -2.43 -37.34 -14.37
C SER A 892 -2.11 -36.73 -13.01
N PHE A 893 -2.34 -35.43 -12.87
CA PHE A 893 -2.14 -34.72 -11.61
C PHE A 893 -3.47 -34.59 -10.86
N PRO A 894 -3.47 -34.62 -9.51
CA PRO A 894 -4.61 -34.18 -8.73
C PRO A 894 -4.96 -32.72 -9.05
N ALA A 895 -6.23 -32.34 -8.90
CA ALA A 895 -6.62 -30.93 -8.98
C ALA A 895 -5.93 -30.16 -7.84
N ASP A 896 -5.31 -29.02 -8.17
CA ASP A 896 -4.57 -28.17 -7.22
C ASP A 896 -3.51 -28.94 -6.40
N ALA A 897 -2.86 -29.94 -7.00
CA ALA A 897 -1.84 -30.77 -6.35
C ALA A 897 -0.58 -30.01 -5.88
N VAL A 898 -0.40 -28.78 -6.35
CA VAL A 898 0.79 -27.97 -6.13
C VAL A 898 0.37 -26.56 -5.74
N GLU A 899 1.15 -25.92 -4.87
CA GLU A 899 0.99 -24.51 -4.53
C GLU A 899 1.03 -23.60 -5.77
N ALA A 900 0.23 -22.54 -5.76
CA ALA A 900 0.09 -21.61 -6.88
C ALA A 900 1.43 -20.99 -7.33
N ALA A 901 2.33 -20.71 -6.37
CA ALA A 901 3.65 -20.16 -6.64
C ALA A 901 4.46 -21.02 -7.63
N VAL A 902 4.42 -22.34 -7.50
CA VAL A 902 5.12 -23.26 -8.42
C VAL A 902 4.51 -23.22 -9.82
N VAL A 903 3.18 -23.12 -9.93
CA VAL A 903 2.49 -22.97 -11.22
C VAL A 903 2.94 -21.70 -11.94
N TYR A 904 3.10 -20.61 -11.18
CA TYR A 904 3.58 -19.34 -11.71
C TYR A 904 5.05 -19.40 -12.10
N ASP A 905 5.90 -20.02 -11.29
CA ASP A 905 7.33 -20.18 -11.57
C ASP A 905 7.58 -21.05 -12.82
N VAL A 906 6.81 -22.14 -13.00
CA VAL A 906 6.82 -22.96 -14.23
C VAL A 906 6.34 -22.15 -15.43
N SER A 907 5.34 -21.27 -15.26
CA SER A 907 4.84 -20.41 -16.34
C SER A 907 5.90 -19.41 -16.80
N ASP A 908 6.66 -18.81 -15.89
CA ASP A 908 7.76 -17.90 -16.25
C ASP A 908 8.89 -18.63 -16.99
N ILE A 909 9.20 -19.87 -16.59
CA ILE A 909 10.17 -20.72 -17.30
C ILE A 909 9.67 -21.00 -18.72
N LEU A 910 8.39 -21.38 -18.87
CA LEU A 910 7.78 -21.58 -20.19
C LEU A 910 7.84 -20.31 -21.05
N ASN A 911 7.47 -19.17 -20.48
CA ASN A 911 7.52 -17.89 -21.18
C ASN A 911 8.95 -17.58 -21.65
N THR A 912 9.94 -17.81 -20.79
CA THR A 912 11.36 -17.64 -21.14
C THR A 912 11.76 -18.57 -22.29
N PHE A 913 11.40 -19.86 -22.22
CA PHE A 913 11.74 -20.81 -23.27
C PHE A 913 11.07 -20.51 -24.62
N CYS A 914 9.86 -19.96 -24.60
CA CYS A 914 9.16 -19.57 -25.82
C CYS A 914 9.65 -18.24 -26.40
N SER A 915 10.11 -17.32 -25.56
CA SER A 915 10.45 -15.94 -25.96
C SER A 915 11.94 -15.72 -26.20
N ALA A 916 12.82 -16.49 -25.54
CA ALA A 916 14.26 -16.31 -25.62
C ALA A 916 14.88 -17.02 -26.84
N PRO A 917 15.64 -16.32 -27.70
CA PRO A 917 16.26 -16.91 -28.90
C PRO A 917 17.27 -18.03 -28.59
N TRP A 918 17.99 -17.92 -27.47
CA TRP A 918 19.01 -18.89 -27.04
C TRP A 918 18.44 -20.23 -26.57
N CYS A 919 17.13 -20.35 -26.35
CA CYS A 919 16.50 -21.63 -26.02
C CYS A 919 16.30 -22.53 -27.25
N ASN A 920 16.23 -21.97 -28.47
CA ASN A 920 15.67 -22.66 -29.64
C ASN A 920 16.66 -23.50 -30.49
N LEU A 921 17.95 -23.17 -30.56
CA LEU A 921 18.89 -23.87 -31.46
C LEU A 921 19.30 -25.27 -30.96
N GLY A 922 19.35 -25.51 -29.65
CA GLY A 922 19.86 -26.72 -29.02
C GLY A 922 18.79 -27.71 -28.56
N ILE A 923 17.55 -27.25 -28.31
CA ILE A 923 16.39 -28.16 -28.13
C ILE A 923 16.19 -29.02 -29.38
N VAL A 924 16.40 -28.44 -30.57
CA VAL A 924 16.24 -29.13 -31.86
C VAL A 924 17.41 -30.06 -32.19
N LEU A 925 18.62 -29.76 -31.69
CA LEU A 925 19.84 -30.49 -32.06
C LEU A 925 20.26 -31.58 -31.06
N TYR A 926 19.88 -31.51 -29.78
CA TYR A 926 20.44 -32.36 -28.72
C TYR A 926 19.43 -33.22 -27.97
N TYR A 927 18.16 -32.84 -27.94
CA TYR A 927 17.15 -33.58 -27.17
C TYR A 927 16.47 -34.66 -27.99
N GLU A 928 16.35 -35.84 -27.39
CA GLU A 928 15.40 -36.83 -27.87
C GLU A 928 14.01 -36.21 -27.83
N ARG A 929 13.29 -36.37 -28.95
CA ARG A 929 11.91 -35.90 -29.11
C ARG A 929 11.05 -36.21 -27.88
N ALA A 930 11.21 -37.40 -27.29
CA ALA A 930 10.49 -37.84 -26.10
C ALA A 930 10.61 -36.88 -24.90
N THR A 931 11.78 -36.30 -24.63
CA THR A 931 12.00 -35.41 -23.48
C THR A 931 11.30 -34.07 -23.66
N VAL A 932 11.33 -33.52 -24.88
CA VAL A 932 10.63 -32.28 -25.22
C VAL A 932 9.12 -32.49 -25.12
N GLU A 933 8.63 -33.60 -25.67
CA GLU A 933 7.22 -33.99 -25.56
C GLU A 933 6.77 -34.15 -24.10
N HIS A 934 7.61 -34.77 -23.26
CA HIS A 934 7.35 -35.02 -21.84
C HIS A 934 7.28 -33.72 -21.02
N PHE A 935 8.22 -32.81 -21.20
CA PHE A 935 8.22 -31.49 -20.55
C PHE A 935 6.93 -30.72 -20.84
N PHE A 936 6.64 -30.56 -22.13
CA PHE A 936 5.53 -29.76 -22.61
C PHE A 936 4.18 -30.34 -22.21
N CYS A 937 4.01 -31.66 -22.28
CA CYS A 937 2.80 -32.32 -21.80
C CYS A 937 2.62 -32.17 -20.29
N GLY A 938 3.69 -32.26 -19.49
CA GLY A 938 3.63 -32.09 -18.04
C GLY A 938 3.26 -30.66 -17.64
N ALA A 939 3.84 -29.66 -18.32
CA ALA A 939 3.54 -28.27 -18.04
C ALA A 939 2.09 -27.90 -18.39
N VAL A 940 1.55 -28.39 -19.52
CA VAL A 940 0.14 -28.18 -19.85
C VAL A 940 -0.78 -28.95 -18.90
N GLU A 941 -0.42 -30.17 -18.50
CA GLU A 941 -1.19 -30.92 -17.50
C GLU A 941 -1.33 -30.08 -16.22
N LEU A 942 -0.21 -29.54 -15.68
CA LEU A 942 -0.19 -28.69 -14.48
C LEU A 942 -1.13 -27.49 -14.61
N LEU A 943 -1.07 -26.78 -15.74
CA LEU A 943 -1.93 -25.62 -16.00
C LEU A 943 -3.42 -26.00 -16.09
N THR A 944 -3.73 -27.17 -16.67
CA THR A 944 -5.12 -27.63 -16.84
C THR A 944 -5.74 -28.26 -15.60
N THR A 945 -4.93 -28.76 -14.65
CA THR A 945 -5.39 -29.27 -13.35
C THR A 945 -5.43 -28.20 -12.25
N THR A 946 -4.88 -27.02 -12.51
CA THR A 946 -4.98 -25.86 -11.60
C THR A 946 -6.37 -25.22 -11.69
N SER A 947 -6.95 -24.85 -10.55
CA SER A 947 -8.26 -24.21 -10.46
C SER A 947 -8.28 -22.83 -11.14
N VAL A 948 -9.45 -22.47 -11.67
CA VAL A 948 -9.68 -21.19 -12.36
C VAL A 948 -9.40 -20.00 -11.44
N GLN A 949 -9.70 -20.12 -10.15
CA GLN A 949 -9.48 -19.05 -9.16
C GLN A 949 -7.99 -18.71 -9.02
N LEU A 950 -7.11 -19.72 -9.01
CA LEU A 950 -5.66 -19.52 -8.93
C LEU A 950 -5.06 -19.00 -10.23
N LEU A 951 -5.59 -19.40 -11.39
CA LEU A 951 -5.17 -18.89 -12.70
C LEU A 951 -5.59 -17.43 -12.91
N MET A 952 -6.74 -17.03 -12.35
CA MET A 952 -7.33 -15.70 -12.49
C MET A 952 -6.99 -14.74 -11.32
N SER A 953 -6.08 -15.13 -10.42
CA SER A 953 -5.56 -14.25 -9.38
C SER A 953 -4.78 -13.08 -9.99
N GLU A 954 -4.63 -11.97 -9.26
CA GLU A 954 -3.88 -10.79 -9.76
C GLU A 954 -2.44 -11.14 -10.14
N GLU A 955 -1.78 -11.97 -9.33
CA GLU A 955 -0.39 -12.40 -9.55
C GLU A 955 -0.27 -13.44 -10.68
N GLY A 956 -1.19 -14.41 -10.74
CA GLY A 956 -1.15 -15.51 -11.69
C GLY A 956 -1.55 -15.14 -13.10
N ARG A 957 -2.54 -14.23 -13.25
CA ARG A 957 -3.16 -13.89 -14.53
C ARG A 957 -2.15 -13.46 -15.59
N ALA A 958 -1.25 -12.54 -15.24
CA ALA A 958 -0.26 -12.04 -16.20
C ALA A 958 0.81 -13.10 -16.53
N ARG A 959 1.38 -13.76 -15.51
CA ARG A 959 2.47 -14.73 -15.67
C ARG A 959 2.04 -15.93 -16.52
N VAL A 960 0.88 -16.52 -16.20
CA VAL A 960 0.36 -17.70 -16.90
C VAL A 960 -0.06 -17.36 -18.34
N PHE A 961 -0.82 -16.28 -18.56
CA PHE A 961 -1.34 -15.98 -19.89
C PHE A 961 -0.27 -15.42 -20.83
N ASN A 962 0.75 -14.73 -20.33
CA ASN A 962 1.93 -14.38 -21.14
C ASN A 962 2.64 -15.65 -21.63
N ALA A 963 2.87 -16.63 -20.75
CA ALA A 963 3.48 -17.91 -21.12
C ALA A 963 2.64 -18.66 -22.17
N MET A 964 1.32 -18.75 -21.97
CA MET A 964 0.42 -19.39 -22.92
C MET A 964 0.40 -18.65 -24.27
N SER A 965 0.37 -17.32 -24.25
CA SER A 965 0.40 -16.50 -25.46
C SER A 965 1.71 -16.67 -26.24
N ALA A 966 2.85 -16.62 -25.56
CA ALA A 966 4.17 -16.87 -26.16
C ALA A 966 4.24 -18.26 -26.79
N ALA A 967 3.74 -19.29 -26.08
CA ALA A 967 3.72 -20.66 -26.57
C ALA A 967 2.82 -20.83 -27.81
N VAL A 968 1.59 -20.30 -27.78
CA VAL A 968 0.61 -20.45 -28.87
C VAL A 968 1.00 -19.67 -30.13
N ASN A 969 1.66 -18.51 -29.96
CA ASN A 969 2.09 -17.66 -31.08
C ASN A 969 3.46 -18.04 -31.66
N SER A 970 4.15 -19.02 -31.06
CA SER A 970 5.42 -19.51 -31.58
C SER A 970 5.25 -20.17 -32.97
N CYS A 971 6.27 -20.05 -33.83
CA CYS A 971 6.21 -20.54 -35.21
C CYS A 971 7.45 -21.39 -35.57
N GLY A 972 7.30 -22.31 -36.52
CA GLY A 972 8.40 -23.20 -36.99
C GLY A 972 8.03 -24.68 -37.05
N HIS A 973 8.95 -25.51 -37.56
CA HIS A 973 8.72 -26.95 -37.75
C HIS A 973 8.52 -27.71 -36.42
N THR A 974 9.28 -27.37 -35.39
CA THR A 974 9.15 -27.97 -34.04
C THR A 974 7.78 -27.68 -33.43
N PHE A 975 7.31 -26.44 -33.55
CA PHE A 975 5.97 -26.05 -33.08
C PHE A 975 4.86 -26.80 -33.83
N GLN A 976 4.98 -26.96 -35.15
CA GLN A 976 4.01 -27.76 -35.93
C GLN A 976 3.95 -29.22 -35.47
N GLN A 977 5.09 -29.80 -35.11
CA GLN A 977 5.15 -31.16 -34.56
C GLN A 977 4.52 -31.26 -33.17
N LEU A 978 4.80 -30.30 -32.28
CA LEU A 978 4.18 -30.21 -30.96
C LEU A 978 2.66 -29.99 -31.05
N HIS A 979 2.21 -29.15 -31.98
CA HIS A 979 0.79 -28.92 -32.22
C HIS A 979 0.07 -30.22 -32.59
N LEU A 980 0.62 -31.03 -33.50
CA LEU A 980 0.06 -32.33 -33.88
C LEU A 980 0.08 -33.33 -32.72
N LEU A 981 1.12 -33.31 -31.89
CA LEU A 981 1.20 -34.13 -30.68
C LEU A 981 0.10 -33.78 -29.69
N TYR A 982 -0.03 -32.50 -29.35
CA TYR A 982 -1.05 -32.00 -28.43
C TYR A 982 -2.47 -32.32 -28.93
N MET A 983 -2.69 -32.28 -30.25
CA MET A 983 -3.95 -32.70 -30.86
C MET A 983 -4.20 -34.19 -30.66
N ARG A 984 -3.18 -35.04 -30.91
CA ARG A 984 -3.28 -36.49 -30.67
C ARG A 984 -3.58 -36.81 -29.20
N GLN A 985 -3.03 -36.03 -28.28
CA GLN A 985 -3.18 -36.18 -26.83
C GLN A 985 -4.42 -35.48 -26.25
N GLY A 986 -5.26 -34.85 -27.07
CA GLY A 986 -6.46 -34.13 -26.61
C GLY A 986 -6.16 -32.91 -25.72
N VAL A 987 -4.92 -32.44 -25.69
CA VAL A 987 -4.45 -31.34 -24.83
C VAL A 987 -5.15 -30.04 -25.19
N TRP A 988 -5.30 -29.74 -26.49
CA TRP A 988 -5.99 -28.53 -26.95
C TRP A 988 -7.44 -28.45 -26.49
N ASN A 989 -8.16 -29.58 -26.44
CA ASN A 989 -9.53 -29.60 -25.92
C ASN A 989 -9.57 -29.24 -24.43
N ARG A 990 -8.63 -29.77 -23.62
CA ARG A 990 -8.55 -29.48 -22.18
C ARG A 990 -8.18 -28.02 -21.94
N LEU A 991 -7.19 -27.50 -22.66
CA LEU A 991 -6.75 -26.11 -22.57
C LEU A 991 -7.87 -25.14 -22.96
N VAL A 992 -8.53 -25.33 -24.10
CA VAL A 992 -9.64 -24.46 -24.54
C VAL A 992 -10.80 -24.50 -23.54
N ARG A 993 -11.17 -25.67 -23.00
CA ARG A 993 -12.19 -25.75 -21.94
C ARG A 993 -11.80 -24.95 -20.71
N GLN A 994 -10.54 -25.02 -20.28
CA GLN A 994 -10.06 -24.29 -19.11
C GLN A 994 -10.04 -22.77 -19.36
N LEU A 995 -9.59 -22.32 -20.53
CA LEU A 995 -9.63 -20.91 -20.92
C LEU A 995 -11.07 -20.38 -21.02
N THR A 996 -11.99 -21.17 -21.56
CA THR A 996 -13.42 -20.83 -21.62
C THR A 996 -14.02 -20.71 -20.21
N LYS A 997 -13.63 -21.59 -19.27
CA LYS A 997 -14.01 -21.44 -17.85
C LYS A 997 -13.41 -20.17 -17.23
N CYS A 998 -12.15 -19.85 -17.51
CA CYS A 998 -11.53 -18.60 -17.04
C CYS A 998 -12.28 -17.36 -17.54
N LEU A 999 -12.69 -17.36 -18.81
CA LEU A 999 -13.49 -16.28 -19.40
C LEU A 999 -14.86 -16.15 -18.74
N SER A 1000 -15.50 -17.27 -18.37
CA SER A 1000 -16.77 -17.28 -17.65
C SER A 1000 -16.66 -16.78 -16.20
N TYR A 1001 -15.47 -16.91 -15.58
CA TYR A 1001 -15.21 -16.46 -14.22
C TYR A 1001 -14.99 -14.95 -14.14
N MET A 1002 -14.11 -14.41 -14.99
CA MET A 1002 -13.87 -12.97 -15.09
C MET A 1002 -13.32 -12.63 -16.48
N TYR A 1003 -13.78 -11.51 -17.04
CA TYR A 1003 -13.28 -11.04 -18.33
C TYR A 1003 -11.80 -10.62 -18.24
N ALA A 1004 -10.98 -11.14 -19.15
CA ALA A 1004 -9.61 -10.69 -19.39
C ALA A 1004 -9.34 -10.68 -20.92
N PRO A 1005 -8.76 -9.60 -21.47
CA PRO A 1005 -8.56 -9.47 -22.91
C PRO A 1005 -7.56 -10.49 -23.46
N ASP A 1006 -6.54 -10.85 -22.69
CA ASP A 1006 -5.49 -11.81 -23.09
C ASP A 1006 -6.08 -13.20 -23.43
N LEU A 1007 -7.15 -13.60 -22.75
CA LEU A 1007 -7.85 -14.86 -23.00
C LEU A 1007 -8.47 -14.91 -24.40
N ILE A 1008 -9.00 -13.77 -24.89
CA ILE A 1008 -9.61 -13.67 -26.22
C ILE A 1008 -8.54 -13.84 -27.30
N ASP A 1009 -7.39 -13.18 -27.13
CA ASP A 1009 -6.28 -13.27 -28.07
C ASP A 1009 -5.71 -14.70 -28.12
N ILE A 1010 -5.53 -15.37 -26.96
CA ILE A 1010 -5.08 -16.76 -26.90
C ILE A 1010 -6.09 -17.71 -27.56
N LEU A 1011 -7.37 -17.61 -27.20
CA LEU A 1011 -8.43 -18.44 -27.79
C LEU A 1011 -8.50 -18.25 -29.30
N TYR A 1012 -8.40 -17.00 -29.78
CA TYR A 1012 -8.43 -16.68 -31.20
C TYR A 1012 -7.26 -17.33 -31.94
N ALA A 1013 -6.04 -17.26 -31.39
CA ALA A 1013 -4.87 -17.88 -31.99
C ALA A 1013 -5.01 -19.42 -32.09
N ILE A 1014 -5.50 -20.08 -31.03
CA ILE A 1014 -5.73 -21.53 -31.01
C ILE A 1014 -6.77 -21.94 -32.06
N LEU A 1015 -7.95 -21.30 -32.05
CA LEU A 1015 -9.04 -21.68 -32.95
C LEU A 1015 -8.74 -21.35 -34.41
N ARG A 1016 -7.99 -20.26 -34.67
CA ARG A 1016 -7.50 -19.95 -36.02
C ARG A 1016 -6.56 -21.02 -36.53
N SER A 1017 -5.65 -21.51 -35.67
CA SER A 1017 -4.75 -22.62 -36.03
C SER A 1017 -5.54 -23.90 -36.33
N ASP A 1018 -6.50 -24.27 -35.47
CA ASP A 1018 -7.37 -25.44 -35.68
C ASP A 1018 -8.17 -25.35 -36.99
N HIS A 1019 -8.76 -24.18 -37.27
CA HIS A 1019 -9.55 -23.94 -38.47
C HIS A 1019 -8.70 -24.04 -39.75
N GLN A 1020 -7.47 -23.48 -39.73
CA GLN A 1020 -6.53 -23.63 -40.85
C GLN A 1020 -6.06 -25.08 -41.02
N ALA A 1021 -5.81 -25.79 -39.93
CA ALA A 1021 -5.36 -27.19 -39.96
C ALA A 1021 -6.43 -28.12 -40.56
N ARG A 1022 -7.72 -27.92 -40.21
CA ARG A 1022 -8.86 -28.65 -40.81
C ARG A 1022 -8.92 -28.52 -42.33
N GLN A 1023 -8.51 -27.38 -42.88
CA GLN A 1023 -8.51 -27.13 -44.33
C GLN A 1023 -7.27 -27.72 -45.03
N ARG A 1024 -6.12 -27.75 -44.34
CA ARG A 1024 -4.83 -28.17 -44.92
C ARG A 1024 -4.56 -29.67 -44.77
N VAL A 1025 -4.99 -30.28 -43.67
CA VAL A 1025 -4.60 -31.66 -43.30
C VAL A 1025 -5.80 -32.60 -43.42
N PRO A 1026 -5.81 -33.54 -44.40
CA PRO A 1026 -6.89 -34.50 -44.54
C PRO A 1026 -6.94 -35.46 -43.33
N HIS A 1027 -8.14 -35.70 -42.78
CA HIS A 1027 -8.40 -36.51 -41.57
C HIS A 1027 -7.92 -35.92 -40.23
N TYR A 1028 -7.69 -34.61 -40.18
CA TYR A 1028 -7.42 -33.91 -38.92
C TYR A 1028 -8.66 -33.93 -38.02
N LYS A 1029 -8.54 -34.53 -36.82
CA LYS A 1029 -9.66 -34.73 -35.87
C LYS A 1029 -10.20 -33.42 -35.28
N GLY A 1030 -9.39 -32.36 -35.22
CA GLY A 1030 -9.80 -31.04 -34.74
C GLY A 1030 -10.21 -30.99 -33.26
N LEU A 1031 -10.48 -29.78 -32.76
CA LEU A 1031 -11.18 -29.58 -31.49
C LEU A 1031 -12.57 -30.24 -31.50
N GLU A 1032 -12.99 -30.77 -30.34
CA GLU A 1032 -14.29 -31.42 -30.19
C GLU A 1032 -15.43 -30.40 -30.33
N GLU A 1033 -16.51 -30.82 -30.97
CA GLU A 1033 -17.67 -29.95 -31.23
C GLU A 1033 -18.28 -29.39 -29.94
N TYR A 1034 -18.27 -30.14 -28.84
CA TYR A 1034 -18.75 -29.68 -27.53
C TYR A 1034 -17.88 -28.55 -26.95
N THR A 1035 -16.55 -28.64 -27.09
CA THR A 1035 -15.61 -27.61 -26.65
C THR A 1035 -15.80 -26.31 -27.43
N LEU A 1036 -16.00 -26.44 -28.76
CA LEU A 1036 -16.28 -25.32 -29.65
C LEU A 1036 -17.64 -24.66 -29.32
N ALA A 1037 -18.67 -25.46 -29.06
CA ALA A 1037 -19.99 -24.96 -28.70
C ALA A 1037 -20.00 -24.25 -27.33
N ALA A 1038 -19.28 -24.76 -26.33
CA ALA A 1038 -19.12 -24.09 -25.04
C ALA A 1038 -18.38 -22.74 -25.18
N THR A 1039 -17.32 -22.71 -25.99
CA THR A 1039 -16.57 -21.46 -26.28
C THR A 1039 -17.45 -20.47 -27.03
N PHE A 1040 -18.22 -20.94 -28.02
CA PHE A 1040 -19.19 -20.14 -28.74
C PHE A 1040 -20.24 -19.51 -27.82
N ASN A 1041 -20.74 -20.29 -26.85
CA ASN A 1041 -21.70 -19.84 -25.84
C ASN A 1041 -21.14 -18.67 -25.02
N GLU A 1042 -19.94 -18.82 -24.46
CA GLU A 1042 -19.31 -17.77 -23.64
C GLU A 1042 -18.98 -16.51 -24.44
N ILE A 1043 -18.50 -16.63 -25.67
CA ILE A 1043 -18.20 -15.46 -26.52
C ILE A 1043 -19.50 -14.72 -26.91
N CYS A 1044 -20.59 -15.45 -27.18
CA CYS A 1044 -21.91 -14.84 -27.41
C CYS A 1044 -22.38 -14.05 -26.18
N THR A 1045 -22.25 -14.64 -24.98
CA THR A 1045 -22.59 -14.00 -23.71
C THR A 1045 -21.73 -12.75 -23.49
N LEU A 1046 -20.42 -12.84 -23.70
CA LEU A 1046 -19.50 -11.72 -23.56
C LEU A 1046 -19.86 -10.56 -24.49
N VAL A 1047 -20.04 -10.81 -25.80
CA VAL A 1047 -20.40 -9.77 -26.78
C VAL A 1047 -21.76 -9.14 -26.47
N ALA A 1048 -22.70 -9.91 -25.91
CA ALA A 1048 -24.01 -9.40 -25.54
C ALA A 1048 -23.97 -8.53 -24.26
N VAL A 1049 -23.17 -8.91 -23.26
CA VAL A 1049 -23.24 -8.34 -21.90
C VAL A 1049 -22.14 -7.30 -21.63
N ALA A 1050 -20.98 -7.39 -22.27
CA ALA A 1050 -19.84 -6.54 -21.96
C ALA A 1050 -20.16 -5.05 -22.18
N PRO A 1051 -19.89 -4.18 -21.18
CA PRO A 1051 -20.19 -2.75 -21.28
C PRO A 1051 -19.31 -2.07 -22.32
N HIS A 1052 -18.03 -2.45 -22.42
CA HIS A 1052 -17.07 -1.92 -23.38
C HIS A 1052 -16.13 -3.03 -23.87
N LEU A 1053 -16.04 -3.19 -25.19
CA LEU A 1053 -15.01 -3.98 -25.87
C LEU A 1053 -14.34 -3.09 -26.91
N THR A 1054 -13.01 -3.17 -27.02
CA THR A 1054 -12.25 -2.48 -28.05
C THR A 1054 -12.58 -3.05 -29.44
N TYR A 1055 -12.30 -2.27 -30.49
CA TYR A 1055 -12.50 -2.74 -31.87
C TYR A 1055 -11.70 -4.01 -32.18
N ARG A 1056 -10.48 -4.14 -31.64
CA ARG A 1056 -9.61 -5.31 -31.81
C ARG A 1056 -10.24 -6.55 -31.15
N GLU A 1057 -10.70 -6.43 -29.91
CA GLU A 1057 -11.36 -7.53 -29.18
C GLU A 1057 -12.65 -7.96 -29.87
N MET A 1058 -13.45 -7.01 -30.36
CA MET A 1058 -14.66 -7.33 -31.13
C MET A 1058 -14.32 -8.08 -32.41
N SER A 1059 -13.27 -7.68 -33.13
CA SER A 1059 -12.81 -8.41 -34.32
C SER A 1059 -12.42 -9.85 -33.99
N ALA A 1060 -11.69 -10.06 -32.90
CA ALA A 1060 -11.31 -11.39 -32.42
C ALA A 1060 -12.54 -12.22 -32.00
N CYS A 1061 -13.46 -11.66 -31.22
CA CYS A 1061 -14.70 -12.31 -30.79
C CYS A 1061 -15.58 -12.75 -31.97
N PHE A 1062 -15.82 -11.87 -32.96
CA PHE A 1062 -16.60 -12.23 -34.14
C PHE A 1062 -15.89 -13.27 -35.02
N GLY A 1063 -14.57 -13.21 -35.11
CA GLY A 1063 -13.78 -14.27 -35.73
C GLY A 1063 -13.91 -15.61 -35.02
N LEU A 1064 -13.87 -15.62 -33.68
CA LEU A 1064 -14.09 -16.81 -32.85
C LEU A 1064 -15.48 -17.42 -33.08
N LEU A 1065 -16.53 -16.59 -33.08
CA LEU A 1065 -17.91 -17.03 -33.32
C LEU A 1065 -18.05 -17.71 -34.69
N GLN A 1066 -17.44 -17.14 -35.73
CA GLN A 1066 -17.44 -17.70 -37.06
C GLN A 1066 -16.73 -19.06 -37.10
N MET A 1067 -15.51 -19.14 -36.57
CA MET A 1067 -14.70 -20.36 -36.59
C MET A 1067 -15.35 -21.50 -35.80
N CYS A 1068 -15.95 -21.21 -34.64
CA CYS A 1068 -16.72 -22.19 -33.86
C CYS A 1068 -17.93 -22.70 -34.64
N TYR A 1069 -18.72 -21.79 -35.22
CA TYR A 1069 -19.97 -22.14 -35.90
C TYR A 1069 -19.72 -22.94 -37.18
N ASP A 1070 -18.69 -22.59 -37.96
CA ASP A 1070 -18.30 -23.34 -39.15
C ASP A 1070 -17.83 -24.76 -38.82
N SER A 1071 -17.20 -24.93 -37.65
CA SER A 1071 -16.60 -26.19 -37.23
C SER A 1071 -17.55 -27.10 -36.43
N ALA A 1072 -18.62 -26.54 -35.83
CA ALA A 1072 -19.55 -27.25 -34.95
C ALA A 1072 -21.00 -26.71 -35.08
N LYS A 1073 -21.50 -26.61 -36.32
CA LYS A 1073 -22.75 -25.92 -36.68
C LYS A 1073 -23.99 -26.40 -35.89
N ILE A 1074 -24.13 -27.70 -35.70
CA ILE A 1074 -25.31 -28.30 -35.04
C ILE A 1074 -25.32 -27.91 -33.55
N LEU A 1075 -24.26 -28.23 -32.81
CA LEU A 1075 -24.16 -27.96 -31.38
C LEU A 1075 -24.10 -26.46 -31.06
N CYS A 1076 -23.40 -25.65 -31.86
CA CYS A 1076 -23.45 -24.18 -31.69
C CYS A 1076 -24.86 -23.64 -31.90
N GLY A 1077 -25.61 -24.21 -32.84
CA GLY A 1077 -27.02 -23.88 -33.07
C GLY A 1077 -27.92 -24.21 -31.86
N GLU A 1078 -27.71 -25.37 -31.23
CA GLU A 1078 -28.45 -25.76 -30.02
C GLU A 1078 -28.16 -24.86 -28.82
N TYR A 1079 -26.88 -24.54 -28.57
CA TYR A 1079 -26.51 -23.60 -27.50
C TYR A 1079 -27.02 -22.18 -27.77
N ALA A 1080 -26.96 -21.73 -29.03
CA ALA A 1080 -27.52 -20.46 -29.48
C ALA A 1080 -29.03 -20.35 -29.19
N ASP A 1081 -29.80 -21.39 -29.49
CA ASP A 1081 -31.25 -21.40 -29.23
C ASP A 1081 -31.55 -21.38 -27.72
N ARG A 1082 -30.78 -22.13 -26.90
CA ARG A 1082 -30.89 -22.08 -25.43
C ARG A 1082 -30.57 -20.69 -24.86
N LEU A 1083 -29.53 -20.03 -25.37
CA LEU A 1083 -29.23 -18.65 -24.97
C LEU A 1083 -30.39 -17.71 -25.30
N LEU A 1084 -30.96 -17.80 -26.50
CA LEU A 1084 -32.09 -16.95 -26.90
C LEU A 1084 -33.31 -17.14 -25.97
N ASP A 1085 -33.55 -18.35 -25.50
CA ASP A 1085 -34.64 -18.64 -24.55
C ASP A 1085 -34.42 -18.00 -23.18
N LEU A 1086 -33.18 -18.00 -22.68
CA LEU A 1086 -32.79 -17.46 -21.37
C LEU A 1086 -32.59 -15.93 -21.38
N CYS A 1087 -32.28 -15.33 -22.53
CA CYS A 1087 -31.91 -13.93 -22.61
C CYS A 1087 -33.11 -12.96 -22.53
N SER A 1088 -32.92 -11.83 -21.83
CA SER A 1088 -33.85 -10.69 -21.84
C SER A 1088 -34.15 -10.21 -23.26
N ALA A 1089 -35.29 -9.54 -23.48
CA ALA A 1089 -35.67 -9.03 -24.80
C ALA A 1089 -34.58 -8.18 -25.48
N TYR A 1090 -33.84 -7.36 -24.72
CA TYR A 1090 -32.73 -6.54 -25.23
C TYR A 1090 -31.58 -7.40 -25.79
N HIS A 1091 -31.03 -8.29 -24.96
CA HIS A 1091 -29.94 -9.19 -25.35
C HIS A 1091 -30.37 -10.20 -26.43
N ARG A 1092 -31.62 -10.64 -26.40
CA ARG A 1092 -32.19 -11.56 -27.39
C ARG A 1092 -32.15 -10.99 -28.81
N VAL A 1093 -32.41 -9.69 -29.00
CA VAL A 1093 -32.33 -9.06 -30.33
C VAL A 1093 -30.88 -9.04 -30.84
N ARG A 1094 -29.92 -8.73 -29.97
CA ARG A 1094 -28.48 -8.70 -30.31
C ARG A 1094 -27.96 -10.08 -30.68
N LEU A 1095 -28.24 -11.09 -29.86
CA LEU A 1095 -27.86 -12.48 -30.12
C LEU A 1095 -28.55 -13.03 -31.38
N ARG A 1096 -29.81 -12.66 -31.62
CA ARG A 1096 -30.55 -13.12 -32.81
C ARG A 1096 -29.95 -12.59 -34.11
N LEU A 1097 -29.40 -11.37 -34.12
CA LEU A 1097 -28.64 -10.87 -35.28
C LEU A 1097 -27.42 -11.77 -35.54
N ILE A 1098 -26.61 -12.03 -34.52
CA ILE A 1098 -25.43 -12.91 -34.58
C ILE A 1098 -25.80 -14.27 -35.16
N ILE A 1099 -26.76 -14.94 -34.53
CA ILE A 1099 -27.17 -16.31 -34.86
C ILE A 1099 -27.78 -16.39 -36.26
N ASN A 1100 -28.61 -15.41 -36.65
CA ASN A 1100 -29.25 -15.41 -37.97
C ASN A 1100 -28.25 -15.14 -39.10
N SER A 1101 -27.25 -14.28 -38.90
CA SER A 1101 -26.22 -14.02 -39.92
C SER A 1101 -25.28 -15.23 -40.05
N LEU A 1102 -24.91 -15.89 -38.94
CA LEU A 1102 -24.16 -17.17 -38.98
C LEU A 1102 -24.94 -18.29 -39.68
N ARG A 1103 -26.25 -18.42 -39.43
CA ARG A 1103 -27.12 -19.40 -40.12
C ARG A 1103 -27.23 -19.17 -41.62
N ARG A 1104 -27.21 -17.90 -42.05
CA ARG A 1104 -27.25 -17.48 -43.46
C ARG A 1104 -25.92 -17.64 -44.20
N GLY A 1105 -24.82 -17.76 -43.47
CA GLY A 1105 -23.47 -17.83 -44.04
C GLY A 1105 -22.81 -16.47 -44.26
N ASP A 1106 -23.38 -15.38 -43.73
CA ASP A 1106 -22.88 -13.99 -43.89
C ASP A 1106 -21.84 -13.62 -42.81
N GLY A 1107 -21.15 -14.62 -42.28
CA GLY A 1107 -20.21 -14.50 -41.16
C GLY A 1107 -19.10 -13.47 -41.33
N ALA A 1108 -18.60 -13.30 -42.56
CA ALA A 1108 -17.53 -12.37 -42.88
C ALA A 1108 -17.92 -10.89 -42.69
N HIS A 1109 -19.20 -10.55 -42.76
CA HIS A 1109 -19.72 -9.18 -42.59
C HIS A 1109 -20.42 -8.95 -41.25
N LEU A 1110 -20.51 -10.00 -40.42
CA LEU A 1110 -21.29 -10.02 -39.18
C LEU A 1110 -20.89 -8.91 -38.19
N MET A 1111 -19.60 -8.66 -37.99
CA MET A 1111 -19.14 -7.59 -37.09
C MET A 1111 -19.60 -6.21 -37.57
N THR A 1112 -19.48 -5.94 -38.87
CA THR A 1112 -19.87 -4.65 -39.47
C THR A 1112 -21.37 -4.43 -39.37
N GLU A 1113 -22.18 -5.47 -39.66
CA GLU A 1113 -23.62 -5.42 -39.47
C GLU A 1113 -23.98 -5.17 -38.00
N TYR A 1114 -23.36 -5.92 -37.09
CA TYR A 1114 -23.61 -5.79 -35.65
C TYR A 1114 -23.30 -4.38 -35.14
N MET A 1115 -22.14 -3.83 -35.51
CA MET A 1115 -21.72 -2.49 -35.12
C MET A 1115 -22.64 -1.40 -35.67
N THR A 1116 -23.18 -1.60 -36.88
CA THR A 1116 -24.11 -0.65 -37.51
C THR A 1116 -25.43 -0.54 -36.73
N TYR A 1117 -25.92 -1.66 -36.18
CA TYR A 1117 -27.21 -1.69 -35.46
C TYR A 1117 -27.09 -1.46 -33.96
N PHE A 1118 -26.00 -1.89 -33.32
CA PHE A 1118 -25.89 -1.91 -31.85
C PHE A 1118 -24.69 -1.12 -31.30
N GLY A 1119 -23.72 -0.72 -32.14
CA GLY A 1119 -22.50 -0.07 -31.68
C GLY A 1119 -21.57 -0.98 -30.87
N GLN A 1120 -20.58 -0.38 -30.20
CA GLN A 1120 -19.53 -1.10 -29.46
C GLN A 1120 -19.93 -1.49 -28.02
N SER A 1121 -20.84 -0.75 -27.39
CA SER A 1121 -21.14 -0.87 -25.95
C SER A 1121 -22.52 -1.45 -25.67
N SER A 1122 -22.60 -2.35 -24.68
CA SER A 1122 -23.88 -2.74 -24.09
C SER A 1122 -24.36 -1.71 -23.07
N ASN A 1123 -25.60 -1.22 -23.20
CA ASN A 1123 -26.22 -0.34 -22.18
C ASN A 1123 -26.81 -1.13 -20.99
N VAL A 1124 -26.76 -2.47 -21.04
CA VAL A 1124 -27.30 -3.37 -20.00
C VAL A 1124 -26.23 -4.41 -19.67
N GLY A 1125 -25.69 -4.36 -18.45
CA GLY A 1125 -24.53 -5.16 -18.04
C GLY A 1125 -24.84 -6.56 -17.51
N VAL A 1126 -26.09 -7.05 -17.57
CA VAL A 1126 -26.48 -8.36 -17.03
C VAL A 1126 -27.57 -9.01 -17.88
N LEU A 1127 -27.41 -10.29 -18.22
CA LEU A 1127 -28.52 -11.15 -18.64
C LEU A 1127 -29.38 -11.41 -17.40
N THR A 1128 -30.58 -10.84 -17.32
CA THR A 1128 -31.47 -10.91 -16.13
C THR A 1128 -31.94 -12.31 -15.73
N ALA A 1129 -31.33 -13.38 -16.24
CA ALA A 1129 -31.67 -14.78 -15.94
C ALA A 1129 -30.45 -15.71 -15.86
N TRP A 1130 -29.22 -15.19 -15.70
CA TRP A 1130 -28.05 -16.01 -15.39
C TRP A 1130 -27.70 -15.91 -13.91
#